data_AF-A0A7S3T6N0-F1
#
_entry.id   AF-A0A7S3T6N0-F1
#
_cell.length_a   1.000
_cell.length_b   1.000
_cell.length_c   1.000
_cell.angle_alpha   90.00
_cell.angle_beta   90.00
_cell.angle_gamma   90.00
#
_symmetry.space_group_name_H-M   'P 1'
#
loop_
_entity.id
_entity.type
_entity.pdbx_description
1 polymer ?
#
loop_
_entity_poly.entity_id
_entity_poly.type
_entity_poly.pdbx_seq_one_letter_code
_entity_poly.pdbx_strand_id
1 'polypeptide(L)'
;MSNMERTLSPLAAEVGGVGTEAEGVPTSASSIVDKCLQLDEGLAAAFIRGDIRLLRRAWVLEAPDQHLPYRQVLEERERRGELPLLSPEEAAALLERGDRRIGALTHPWYSPGDPDPVGVKLKILREALSDLTHIEAIFVDYASLFQHPPKGKRTDAENEAFGRALDIMGDVYASAVGTTVLQIKEIPPRPQEFDGELCLFGLKAGVGEAAVREALCRFGEIESCDLAFESSYGIVCFTTHAAALQAKAANGLSELCSGVDTRYNERSYDGRGWCCFESGVSSELLVRLSVAPRMKAELDKLPPKLISLARGRAPEPVELTHSDVWQRVQRVIGTIEQATFTGKGDKEKVPKLYKSYVARVAKVLTSTLALQTALEAEVAVSPMPSVDAPPADTLRLAEGQLLLLPGADARLAGGDGAWLAEVDTSERAARPLFGGDEAELTFDGCSQTAIPWRPDAEEVEASLRRDLPALRALGERVQRLRDKASRQPSEEGLHALGDVSKGVVADAAKLPAVKEAAGEAGSAILTALDAAKAALAAAVELRKAPSRDAAVPDAAALERAEAALRGRMDGLRSSLERLRPEAIAAAAWRVGGTAGARRYAAGQRLVVRDADGAWREAAAEEARPLPTEFGVKPASLHPWSHAPLEMPLDAFEALRAQHTIVLRAQHSHIADALSGRRLDALEQCVAIEVAGGGAELAAVVDARSLATWLHTLHEERLAGEEATRPPATLLTAGPASGKTTLLTQVVVLSLDGELVPILIKVQRLQRRLIESPGVFASAWNWVDAYLRLEHGEASPLYRMLRQAMMARRALLLLDGLDEGGAKREQIERHVDEVLAPQGHVLLATSRPAGIGEARFTSFHRLSLSPLMPEQQEHALVQRVGKAQAAPLLEYVRDRVPID
;
A
#
# COMPACT_ATOMS: atom_id res chain seq x y z
N MET A 1 8.18 -67.84 8.98
CA MET A 1 6.98 -68.70 8.91
C MET A 1 6.01 -68.06 7.94
N SER A 2 5.75 -68.79 6.84
CA SER A 2 4.75 -68.60 5.78
C SER A 2 4.78 -67.29 4.98
N ASN A 3 5.47 -67.23 3.83
CA ASN A 3 5.01 -67.61 2.47
C ASN A 3 3.79 -66.81 2.00
N MET A 4 3.95 -65.89 1.03
CA MET A 4 3.96 -66.13 -0.44
C MET A 4 2.56 -66.47 -0.96
N GLU A 5 2.01 -65.61 -1.82
CA GLU A 5 1.53 -66.05 -3.14
C GLU A 5 1.33 -64.86 -4.09
N ARG A 6 2.31 -64.72 -4.99
CA ARG A 6 2.15 -64.18 -6.34
C ARG A 6 1.54 -65.29 -7.20
N THR A 7 0.58 -64.93 -8.04
CA THR A 7 0.16 -65.65 -9.26
C THR A 7 -0.79 -64.68 -9.98
N LEU A 8 -0.66 -64.28 -11.25
CA LEU A 8 0.01 -64.87 -12.40
C LEU A 8 0.42 -63.79 -13.42
N SER A 9 1.59 -64.00 -14.00
CA SER A 9 1.87 -63.80 -15.43
C SER A 9 2.16 -65.22 -15.99
N PRO A 10 2.25 -65.52 -17.31
CA PRO A 10 2.37 -64.59 -18.44
C PRO A 10 1.76 -65.06 -19.80
N LEU A 11 1.98 -64.23 -20.84
CA LEU A 11 2.35 -64.60 -22.23
C LEU A 11 1.31 -65.26 -23.16
N ALA A 12 0.83 -64.50 -24.15
CA ALA A 12 1.26 -64.59 -25.56
C ALA A 12 0.48 -63.57 -26.43
N ALA A 13 1.20 -62.64 -27.10
CA ALA A 13 1.29 -62.54 -28.57
C ALA A 13 0.08 -61.80 -29.21
N GLU A 14 0.16 -60.68 -29.91
CA GLU A 14 1.13 -60.21 -30.91
C GLU A 14 0.85 -58.72 -31.27
N VAL A 15 1.94 -57.98 -31.55
CA VAL A 15 2.12 -56.98 -32.64
C VAL A 15 1.38 -55.62 -32.58
N GLY A 16 2.19 -54.54 -32.56
CA GLY A 16 1.85 -53.27 -33.20
C GLY A 16 2.26 -52.03 -32.39
N GLY A 17 3.37 -51.39 -32.75
CA GLY A 17 3.96 -50.30 -31.99
C GLY A 17 3.09 -49.04 -31.82
N VAL A 18 3.15 -48.48 -30.62
CA VAL A 18 2.79 -47.10 -30.30
C VAL A 18 3.91 -46.56 -29.41
N GLY A 19 4.50 -45.43 -29.80
CA GLY A 19 5.52 -44.75 -29.00
C GLY A 19 4.95 -44.38 -27.64
N THR A 20 5.60 -44.85 -26.58
CA THR A 20 5.27 -44.47 -25.20
C THR A 20 5.65 -43.02 -24.99
N GLU A 21 4.61 -42.20 -24.83
CA GLU A 21 4.65 -40.84 -24.34
C GLU A 21 5.40 -40.77 -23.01
N ALA A 22 6.21 -39.72 -22.89
CA ALA A 22 6.89 -39.35 -21.67
C ALA A 22 5.87 -39.18 -20.53
N GLU A 23 6.14 -39.85 -19.40
CA GLU A 23 5.44 -39.62 -18.14
C GLU A 23 5.51 -38.13 -17.79
N GLY A 24 4.32 -37.53 -17.67
CA GLY A 24 4.10 -36.09 -17.63
C GLY A 24 4.74 -35.40 -16.44
N VAL A 25 5.53 -34.39 -16.78
CA VAL A 25 5.81 -33.19 -15.98
C VAL A 25 4.50 -32.65 -15.38
N PRO A 26 4.43 -32.22 -14.10
CA PRO A 26 3.25 -31.57 -13.57
C PRO A 26 2.97 -30.29 -14.37
N THR A 27 1.80 -30.24 -15.01
CA THR A 27 1.35 -29.13 -15.85
C THR A 27 1.19 -27.84 -15.06
N SER A 28 2.10 -26.90 -15.33
CA SER A 28 1.90 -25.46 -15.59
C SER A 28 0.92 -24.64 -14.73
N ALA A 29 1.45 -23.56 -14.13
CA ALA A 29 0.84 -22.24 -13.91
C ALA A 29 -0.70 -22.16 -13.77
N SER A 30 -1.18 -21.86 -12.55
CA SER A 30 -2.59 -21.47 -12.29
C SER A 30 -3.06 -20.38 -13.26
N SER A 31 -4.05 -20.73 -14.08
CA SER A 31 -4.61 -19.82 -15.09
C SER A 31 -5.45 -18.72 -14.42
N ILE A 32 -5.65 -17.59 -15.10
CA ILE A 32 -6.54 -16.53 -14.59
C ILE A 32 -7.98 -17.03 -14.39
N VAL A 33 -8.40 -18.03 -15.18
CA VAL A 33 -9.70 -18.67 -15.04
C VAL A 33 -9.81 -19.34 -13.67
N ASP A 34 -8.79 -20.08 -13.24
CA ASP A 34 -8.75 -20.73 -11.92
C ASP A 34 -8.88 -19.73 -10.77
N LYS A 35 -8.26 -18.55 -10.90
CA LYS A 35 -8.35 -17.49 -9.89
C LYS A 35 -9.70 -16.77 -9.91
N CYS A 36 -10.32 -16.65 -11.08
CA CYS A 36 -11.70 -16.17 -11.17
C CYS A 36 -12.66 -17.19 -10.55
N LEU A 37 -12.42 -18.49 -10.72
CA LEU A 37 -13.22 -19.55 -10.08
C LEU A 37 -13.11 -19.52 -8.54
N GLN A 38 -11.97 -19.10 -7.97
CA GLN A 38 -11.86 -18.88 -6.52
C GLN A 38 -12.83 -17.80 -5.99
N LEU A 39 -13.17 -16.79 -6.80
CA LEU A 39 -14.19 -15.80 -6.42
C LEU A 39 -15.60 -16.41 -6.42
N ASP A 40 -15.79 -17.52 -7.13
CA ASP A 40 -17.07 -18.18 -7.33
C ASP A 40 -17.33 -19.32 -6.32
N GLU A 41 -16.39 -19.64 -5.41
CA GLU A 41 -16.53 -20.72 -4.41
C GLU A 41 -17.80 -20.56 -3.55
N GLY A 42 -18.11 -19.34 -3.12
CA GLY A 42 -19.31 -19.06 -2.34
C GLY A 42 -20.60 -19.29 -3.16
N LEU A 43 -20.56 -18.98 -4.46
CA LEU A 43 -21.66 -19.20 -5.38
C LEU A 43 -21.85 -20.69 -5.68
N ALA A 44 -20.76 -21.44 -5.91
CA ALA A 44 -20.78 -22.88 -6.09
C ALA A 44 -21.43 -23.57 -4.88
N ALA A 45 -21.05 -23.17 -3.66
CA ALA A 45 -21.65 -23.68 -2.44
C ALA A 45 -23.15 -23.37 -2.34
N ALA A 46 -23.60 -22.22 -2.83
CA ALA A 46 -25.02 -21.86 -2.86
C ALA A 46 -25.82 -22.70 -3.88
N PHE A 47 -25.22 -23.04 -5.03
CA PHE A 47 -25.81 -23.97 -5.99
C PHE A 47 -25.92 -25.38 -5.42
N ILE A 48 -24.85 -25.91 -4.82
CA ILE A 48 -24.84 -27.25 -4.19
C ILE A 48 -25.88 -27.37 -3.07
N ARG A 49 -26.03 -26.33 -2.24
CA ARG A 49 -27.08 -26.32 -1.20
C ARG A 49 -28.50 -26.17 -1.75
N GLY A 50 -28.65 -25.82 -3.03
CA GLY A 50 -29.93 -25.46 -3.62
C GLY A 50 -30.50 -24.15 -3.07
N ASP A 51 -29.69 -23.29 -2.44
CA ASP A 51 -30.13 -21.95 -2.02
C ASP A 51 -30.53 -21.13 -3.26
N ILE A 52 -29.83 -21.33 -4.39
CA ILE A 52 -30.16 -20.78 -5.72
C ILE A 52 -30.37 -21.93 -6.72
N ARG A 53 -31.47 -21.89 -7.49
CA ARG A 53 -31.75 -22.87 -8.56
C ARG A 53 -31.71 -22.18 -9.93
N LEU A 54 -31.14 -22.85 -10.94
CA LEU A 54 -31.07 -22.33 -12.31
C LEU A 54 -32.13 -23.01 -13.18
N LEU A 55 -32.77 -22.25 -14.08
CA LEU A 55 -33.71 -22.78 -15.06
C LEU A 55 -32.95 -23.45 -16.20
N ARG A 56 -33.49 -24.56 -16.74
CA ARG A 56 -32.97 -25.18 -17.96
C ARG A 56 -33.35 -24.35 -19.18
N ARG A 57 -32.39 -24.02 -20.05
CA ARG A 57 -32.67 -23.28 -21.28
C ARG A 57 -33.73 -23.93 -22.15
N ALA A 58 -33.65 -25.25 -22.35
CA ALA A 58 -34.61 -26.00 -23.16
C ALA A 58 -36.04 -25.81 -22.66
N TRP A 59 -36.24 -25.87 -21.33
CA TRP A 59 -37.55 -25.65 -20.74
C TRP A 59 -38.03 -24.21 -20.91
N VAL A 60 -37.16 -23.20 -20.73
CA VAL A 60 -37.55 -21.78 -20.90
C VAL A 60 -38.02 -21.48 -22.32
N LEU A 61 -37.40 -22.10 -23.34
CA LEU A 61 -37.79 -21.96 -24.74
C LEU A 61 -39.18 -22.55 -25.03
N GLU A 62 -39.54 -23.65 -24.36
CA GLU A 62 -40.77 -24.40 -24.64
C GLU A 62 -41.91 -24.13 -23.64
N ALA A 63 -41.64 -23.44 -22.52
CA ALA A 63 -42.60 -23.29 -21.44
C ALA A 63 -43.94 -22.68 -21.95
N PRO A 64 -45.10 -23.27 -21.61
CA PRO A 64 -46.39 -22.83 -22.13
C PRO A 64 -46.87 -21.51 -21.50
N ASP A 65 -46.25 -21.09 -20.41
CA ASP A 65 -46.67 -19.93 -19.62
C ASP A 65 -46.42 -18.60 -20.34
N GLN A 66 -47.29 -17.63 -20.07
CA GLN A 66 -47.16 -16.26 -20.56
C GLN A 66 -46.01 -15.51 -19.87
N HIS A 67 -45.72 -15.85 -18.60
CA HIS A 67 -44.63 -15.30 -17.80
C HIS A 67 -43.99 -16.43 -16.96
N LEU A 68 -42.78 -16.23 -16.43
CA LEU A 68 -42.09 -17.27 -15.66
C LEU A 68 -42.75 -17.49 -14.29
N PRO A 69 -43.10 -18.72 -13.91
CA PRO A 69 -43.56 -19.02 -12.57
C PRO A 69 -42.46 -18.76 -11.53
N TYR A 70 -42.87 -18.40 -10.31
CA TYR A 70 -41.93 -18.31 -9.18
C TYR A 70 -41.40 -19.69 -8.80
N ARG A 71 -40.23 -19.72 -8.14
CA ARG A 71 -39.45 -20.93 -7.87
C ARG A 71 -40.28 -22.12 -7.35
N GLN A 72 -41.13 -21.92 -6.34
CA GLN A 72 -41.86 -23.04 -5.73
C GLN A 72 -42.85 -23.72 -6.69
N VAL A 73 -43.40 -23.01 -7.67
CA VAL A 73 -44.25 -23.61 -8.72
C VAL A 73 -43.40 -24.46 -9.66
N LEU A 74 -42.17 -24.04 -9.96
CA LEU A 74 -41.24 -24.82 -10.77
C LEU A 74 -40.81 -26.09 -10.05
N GLU A 75 -40.54 -26.03 -8.75
CA GLU A 75 -40.22 -27.23 -7.94
C GLU A 75 -41.43 -28.19 -7.82
N GLU A 76 -42.67 -27.68 -7.83
CA GLU A 76 -43.88 -28.52 -7.93
C GLU A 76 -43.97 -29.21 -9.29
N ARG A 77 -43.66 -28.51 -10.39
CA ARG A 77 -43.63 -29.10 -11.74
C ARG A 77 -42.50 -30.11 -11.92
N GLU A 78 -41.34 -29.86 -11.31
CA GLU A 78 -40.24 -30.81 -11.23
C GLU A 78 -40.68 -32.11 -10.56
N ARG A 79 -41.42 -32.02 -9.45
CA ARG A 79 -42.04 -33.19 -8.77
C ARG A 79 -43.09 -33.92 -9.62
N ARG A 80 -43.65 -33.26 -10.64
CA ARG A 80 -44.58 -33.84 -11.63
C ARG A 80 -43.89 -34.35 -12.90
N GLY A 81 -42.58 -34.15 -13.05
CA GLY A 81 -41.75 -34.69 -14.13
C GLY A 81 -41.34 -33.70 -15.24
N GLU A 82 -41.66 -32.41 -15.15
CA GLU A 82 -41.37 -31.42 -16.22
C GLU A 82 -39.91 -30.90 -16.23
N LEU A 83 -39.08 -31.28 -15.24
CA LEU A 83 -37.66 -30.90 -15.09
C LEU A 83 -37.30 -29.43 -15.49
N PRO A 84 -38.00 -28.40 -14.98
CA PRO A 84 -37.75 -27.01 -15.34
C PRO A 84 -36.41 -26.45 -14.84
N LEU A 85 -35.84 -27.06 -13.80
CA LEU A 85 -34.65 -26.59 -13.09
C LEU A 85 -33.47 -27.55 -13.28
N LEU A 86 -32.25 -27.04 -13.18
CA LEU A 86 -31.06 -27.86 -12.99
C LEU A 86 -31.06 -28.45 -11.57
N SER A 87 -30.45 -29.62 -11.43
CA SER A 87 -30.04 -30.13 -10.12
C SER A 87 -28.93 -29.25 -9.52
N PRO A 88 -28.78 -29.24 -8.18
CA PRO A 88 -27.68 -28.56 -7.51
C PRO A 88 -26.29 -28.88 -8.09
N GLU A 89 -26.04 -30.15 -8.39
CA GLU A 89 -24.77 -30.64 -8.91
C GLU A 89 -24.53 -30.19 -10.37
N GLU A 90 -25.56 -30.24 -11.22
CA GLU A 90 -25.46 -29.72 -12.58
C GLU A 90 -25.17 -28.22 -12.59
N ALA A 91 -25.80 -27.46 -11.71
CA ALA A 91 -25.58 -26.01 -11.61
C ALA A 91 -24.16 -25.67 -11.16
N ALA A 92 -23.63 -26.37 -10.15
CA ALA A 92 -22.25 -26.19 -9.70
C ALA A 92 -21.24 -26.62 -10.77
N ALA A 93 -21.44 -27.79 -11.40
CA ALA A 93 -20.57 -28.27 -12.47
C ALA A 93 -20.57 -27.33 -13.68
N LEU A 94 -21.69 -26.68 -14.00
CA LEU A 94 -21.77 -25.70 -15.08
C LEU A 94 -20.98 -24.41 -14.74
N LEU A 95 -20.96 -24.00 -13.47
CA LEU A 95 -20.17 -22.87 -12.99
C LEU A 95 -18.66 -23.16 -13.06
N GLU A 96 -18.25 -24.35 -12.60
CA GLU A 96 -16.86 -24.79 -12.54
C GLU A 96 -16.18 -24.90 -13.92
N ARG A 97 -16.96 -25.09 -14.99
CA ARG A 97 -16.43 -25.09 -16.37
C ARG A 97 -15.78 -23.75 -16.77
N GLY A 98 -16.19 -22.64 -16.16
CA GLY A 98 -15.58 -21.33 -16.39
C GLY A 98 -15.72 -20.79 -17.82
N ASP A 99 -16.75 -21.19 -18.57
CA ASP A 99 -16.95 -20.86 -19.98
C ASP A 99 -18.24 -20.06 -20.28
N ARG A 100 -18.78 -19.38 -19.25
CA ARG A 100 -19.90 -18.41 -19.31
C ARG A 100 -21.22 -18.96 -19.85
N ARG A 101 -21.55 -20.22 -19.56
CA ARG A 101 -22.81 -20.87 -20.00
C ARG A 101 -24.04 -20.56 -19.14
N ILE A 102 -23.88 -19.89 -18.01
CA ILE A 102 -25.01 -19.48 -17.16
C ILE A 102 -25.42 -18.06 -17.54
N GLY A 103 -26.64 -17.89 -18.06
CA GLY A 103 -27.24 -16.59 -18.34
C GLY A 103 -27.86 -15.97 -17.09
N ALA A 104 -27.33 -14.87 -16.58
CA ALA A 104 -27.88 -14.14 -15.44
C ALA A 104 -28.73 -12.96 -15.93
N LEU A 105 -30.05 -13.04 -15.78
CA LEU A 105 -30.96 -11.98 -16.22
C LEU A 105 -30.97 -10.83 -15.21
N THR A 106 -30.62 -9.63 -15.68
CA THR A 106 -30.83 -8.38 -14.95
C THR A 106 -31.94 -7.58 -15.62
N HIS A 107 -33.00 -7.28 -14.87
CA HIS A 107 -34.22 -6.69 -15.40
C HIS A 107 -35.02 -5.93 -14.33
N PRO A 108 -35.81 -4.93 -14.73
CA PRO A 108 -36.61 -4.16 -13.78
C PRO A 108 -37.92 -4.89 -13.46
N TRP A 109 -38.27 -5.09 -12.20
CA TRP A 109 -39.58 -5.63 -11.83
C TRP A 109 -40.70 -4.64 -12.19
N TYR A 110 -41.65 -5.07 -13.03
CA TYR A 110 -42.76 -4.22 -13.44
C TYR A 110 -43.86 -4.15 -12.37
N SER A 111 -44.02 -5.17 -11.54
CA SER A 111 -44.95 -5.17 -10.41
C SER A 111 -44.34 -5.86 -9.16
N PRO A 112 -44.76 -5.53 -7.93
CA PRO A 112 -44.18 -6.12 -6.71
C PRO A 112 -44.44 -7.62 -6.51
N GLY A 113 -45.54 -8.16 -7.06
CA GLY A 113 -45.89 -9.59 -6.94
C GLY A 113 -45.51 -10.43 -8.16
N ASP A 114 -45.28 -9.79 -9.30
CA ASP A 114 -44.87 -10.43 -10.55
C ASP A 114 -43.93 -9.48 -11.30
N PRO A 115 -42.67 -9.89 -11.57
CA PRO A 115 -41.76 -9.03 -12.30
C PRO A 115 -42.17 -8.79 -13.75
N ASP A 116 -42.98 -9.65 -14.38
CA ASP A 116 -43.34 -9.60 -15.79
C ASP A 116 -44.80 -10.00 -16.04
N PRO A 117 -45.79 -9.27 -15.48
CA PRO A 117 -47.20 -9.68 -15.47
C PRO A 117 -47.82 -9.80 -16.87
N VAL A 118 -47.20 -9.17 -17.87
CA VAL A 118 -47.63 -9.16 -19.27
C VAL A 118 -46.77 -10.03 -20.19
N GLY A 119 -45.79 -10.76 -19.64
CA GLY A 119 -44.97 -11.71 -20.39
C GLY A 119 -43.98 -11.09 -21.39
N VAL A 120 -43.70 -9.79 -21.28
CA VAL A 120 -42.86 -9.07 -22.25
C VAL A 120 -41.40 -9.50 -22.13
N LYS A 121 -40.89 -9.65 -20.91
CA LYS A 121 -39.50 -10.06 -20.68
C LYS A 121 -39.27 -11.51 -21.08
N LEU A 122 -40.20 -12.40 -20.77
CA LEU A 122 -40.09 -13.80 -21.18
C LEU A 122 -40.00 -13.92 -22.71
N LYS A 123 -40.78 -13.12 -23.44
CA LYS A 123 -40.69 -13.09 -24.91
C LYS A 123 -39.31 -12.63 -25.40
N ILE A 124 -38.80 -11.51 -24.88
CA ILE A 124 -37.46 -10.99 -25.22
C ILE A 124 -36.38 -12.03 -24.90
N LEU A 125 -36.48 -12.67 -23.73
CA LEU A 125 -35.53 -13.69 -23.30
C LEU A 125 -35.56 -14.92 -24.22
N ARG A 126 -36.73 -15.41 -24.65
CA ARG A 126 -36.86 -16.54 -25.58
C ARG A 126 -36.27 -16.25 -26.95
N GLU A 127 -36.55 -15.06 -27.49
CA GLU A 127 -35.98 -14.59 -28.75
C GLU A 127 -34.43 -14.60 -28.64
N ALA A 128 -33.88 -14.00 -27.57
CA ALA A 128 -32.44 -13.96 -27.35
C ALA A 128 -31.80 -15.35 -27.13
N LEU A 129 -32.44 -16.25 -26.37
CA LEU A 129 -31.92 -17.59 -26.10
C LEU A 129 -31.95 -18.51 -27.33
N SER A 130 -32.69 -18.14 -28.37
CA SER A 130 -32.65 -18.83 -29.66
C SER A 130 -31.31 -18.56 -30.37
N ASP A 131 -30.79 -17.33 -30.25
CA ASP A 131 -29.50 -16.92 -30.82
C ASP A 131 -28.31 -17.27 -29.92
N LEU A 132 -28.47 -17.13 -28.59
CA LEU A 132 -27.41 -17.36 -27.60
C LEU A 132 -27.26 -18.85 -27.25
N THR A 133 -26.82 -19.64 -28.24
CA THR A 133 -26.78 -21.11 -28.14
C THR A 133 -25.79 -21.68 -27.13
N HIS A 134 -24.79 -20.89 -26.71
CA HIS A 134 -23.83 -21.27 -25.69
C HIS A 134 -24.41 -21.26 -24.26
N ILE A 135 -25.53 -20.56 -24.03
CA ILE A 135 -26.19 -20.56 -22.73
C ILE A 135 -26.90 -21.91 -22.53
N GLU A 136 -26.72 -22.52 -21.36
CA GLU A 136 -27.35 -23.80 -20.99
C GLU A 136 -28.37 -23.64 -19.85
N ALA A 137 -28.15 -22.65 -18.98
CA ALA A 137 -28.98 -22.41 -17.82
C ALA A 137 -29.22 -20.91 -17.61
N ILE A 138 -30.35 -20.55 -17.00
CA ILE A 138 -30.70 -19.16 -16.75
C ILE A 138 -30.96 -18.93 -15.26
N PHE A 139 -30.37 -17.88 -14.71
CA PHE A 139 -30.77 -17.31 -13.43
C PHE A 139 -31.76 -16.17 -13.66
N VAL A 140 -32.92 -16.28 -13.03
CA VAL A 140 -33.93 -15.21 -12.94
C VAL A 140 -34.36 -15.13 -11.49
N ASP A 141 -34.10 -14.02 -10.81
CA ASP A 141 -34.31 -13.85 -9.37
C ASP A 141 -35.67 -14.40 -8.86
N TYR A 142 -36.76 -14.12 -9.55
CA TYR A 142 -38.12 -14.56 -9.23
C TYR A 142 -38.32 -16.07 -9.32
N ALA A 143 -37.68 -16.72 -10.31
CA ALA A 143 -37.79 -18.16 -10.57
C ALA A 143 -36.66 -18.98 -9.91
N SER A 144 -35.57 -18.32 -9.51
CA SER A 144 -34.36 -18.96 -8.95
C SER A 144 -34.28 -18.86 -7.42
N LEU A 145 -34.97 -17.90 -6.82
CA LEU A 145 -35.00 -17.67 -5.37
C LEU A 145 -36.40 -17.92 -4.81
N PHE A 146 -36.49 -18.33 -3.53
CA PHE A 146 -37.78 -18.49 -2.86
C PHE A 146 -38.55 -17.15 -2.78
N GLN A 147 -39.80 -17.16 -3.22
CA GLN A 147 -40.68 -15.99 -3.19
C GLN A 147 -41.76 -16.12 -2.12
N HIS A 148 -42.38 -15.01 -1.73
CA HIS A 148 -43.62 -15.07 -0.97
C HIS A 148 -44.74 -15.60 -1.89
N PRO A 149 -45.43 -16.69 -1.52
CA PRO A 149 -46.54 -17.19 -2.33
C PRO A 149 -47.69 -16.19 -2.32
N PRO A 150 -48.53 -16.15 -3.37
CA PRO A 150 -49.70 -15.27 -3.41
C PRO A 150 -50.57 -15.42 -2.17
N LYS A 151 -50.91 -14.30 -1.52
CA LYS A 151 -51.66 -14.22 -0.26
C LYS A 151 -51.03 -14.96 0.93
N GLY A 152 -49.74 -15.32 0.84
CA GLY A 152 -49.03 -16.09 1.86
C GLY A 152 -47.62 -15.57 2.11
N LYS A 153 -46.90 -16.25 3.01
CA LYS A 153 -45.49 -15.95 3.32
C LYS A 153 -44.64 -17.20 3.13
N ARG A 154 -43.34 -16.98 2.89
CA ARG A 154 -42.34 -18.05 2.89
C ARG A 154 -42.34 -18.69 4.27
N THR A 155 -42.19 -20.00 4.29
CA THR A 155 -41.89 -20.77 5.49
C THR A 155 -40.54 -20.32 6.08
N ASP A 156 -40.27 -20.69 7.33
CA ASP A 156 -39.02 -20.31 8.00
C ASP A 156 -37.79 -20.87 7.26
N ALA A 157 -37.85 -22.12 6.80
CA ALA A 157 -36.80 -22.74 6.00
C ALA A 157 -36.56 -22.01 4.67
N GLU A 158 -37.63 -21.60 3.97
CA GLU A 158 -37.51 -20.82 2.74
C GLU A 158 -36.97 -19.41 3.00
N ASN A 159 -37.33 -18.77 4.12
CA ASN A 159 -36.79 -17.47 4.51
C ASN A 159 -35.28 -17.55 4.82
N GLU A 160 -34.84 -18.60 5.51
CA GLU A 160 -33.41 -18.83 5.78
C GLU A 160 -32.62 -19.07 4.49
N ALA A 161 -33.12 -19.92 3.60
CA ALA A 161 -32.51 -20.18 2.30
C ALA A 161 -32.47 -18.90 1.43
N PHE A 162 -33.56 -18.14 1.40
CA PHE A 162 -33.60 -16.85 0.71
C PHE A 162 -32.60 -15.85 1.29
N GLY A 163 -32.45 -15.77 2.62
CA GLY A 163 -31.48 -14.90 3.26
C GLY A 163 -30.05 -15.21 2.83
N ARG A 164 -29.66 -16.49 2.87
CA ARG A 164 -28.34 -16.96 2.40
C ARG A 164 -28.15 -16.69 0.90
N ALA A 165 -29.16 -16.96 0.09
CA ALA A 165 -29.10 -16.71 -1.35
C ALA A 165 -28.95 -15.21 -1.66
N LEU A 166 -29.66 -14.34 -0.93
CA LEU A 166 -29.61 -12.89 -1.12
C LEU A 166 -28.23 -12.30 -0.79
N ASP A 167 -27.49 -12.90 0.15
CA ASP A 167 -26.14 -12.45 0.51
C ASP A 167 -25.10 -12.77 -0.58
N ILE A 168 -25.34 -13.80 -1.40
CA ILE A 168 -24.43 -14.26 -2.45
C ILE A 168 -24.94 -13.97 -3.88
N MET A 169 -26.20 -13.53 -4.03
CA MET A 169 -26.84 -13.31 -5.34
C MET A 169 -26.02 -12.38 -6.25
N GLY A 170 -25.35 -11.39 -5.69
CA GLY A 170 -24.46 -10.50 -6.44
C GLY A 170 -23.38 -11.25 -7.21
N ASP A 171 -22.88 -12.36 -6.68
CA ASP A 171 -21.82 -13.16 -7.30
C ASP A 171 -22.31 -13.89 -8.56
N VAL A 172 -23.61 -14.18 -8.67
CA VAL A 172 -24.21 -14.69 -9.92
C VAL A 172 -23.97 -13.72 -11.08
N TYR A 173 -24.18 -12.43 -10.83
CA TYR A 173 -23.93 -11.38 -11.82
C TYR A 173 -22.44 -11.11 -12.00
N ALA A 174 -21.67 -11.23 -10.92
CA ALA A 174 -20.28 -10.82 -10.85
C ALA A 174 -19.28 -11.83 -11.43
N SER A 175 -19.59 -13.13 -11.41
CA SER A 175 -18.71 -14.21 -11.88
C SER A 175 -18.15 -13.90 -13.27
N ALA A 176 -16.83 -13.71 -13.37
CA ALA A 176 -16.22 -13.31 -14.63
C ALA A 176 -16.11 -14.45 -15.65
N VAL A 177 -16.15 -15.69 -15.19
CA VAL A 177 -15.92 -16.89 -16.02
C VAL A 177 -17.12 -17.82 -16.05
N GLY A 178 -17.95 -17.84 -15.00
CA GLY A 178 -19.10 -18.72 -14.91
C GLY A 178 -20.37 -18.19 -15.59
N THR A 179 -20.58 -16.87 -15.62
CA THR A 179 -21.86 -16.29 -16.09
C THR A 179 -21.74 -15.24 -17.19
N THR A 180 -22.74 -15.21 -18.06
CA THR A 180 -23.05 -14.13 -19.02
C THR A 180 -24.24 -13.34 -18.49
N VAL A 181 -24.12 -12.04 -18.34
CA VAL A 181 -25.23 -11.19 -17.86
C VAL A 181 -26.07 -10.71 -19.03
N LEU A 182 -27.36 -11.01 -18.98
CA LEU A 182 -28.37 -10.67 -19.97
C LEU A 182 -29.16 -9.48 -19.45
N GLN A 183 -29.05 -8.31 -20.09
CA GLN A 183 -29.60 -7.05 -19.59
C GLN A 183 -30.82 -6.60 -20.40
N ILE A 184 -31.97 -6.49 -19.74
CA ILE A 184 -33.18 -5.88 -20.32
C ILE A 184 -33.41 -4.53 -19.63
N LYS A 185 -33.15 -3.43 -20.34
CA LYS A 185 -33.45 -2.07 -19.84
C LYS A 185 -34.84 -1.55 -20.22
N GLU A 186 -35.51 -2.23 -21.15
CA GLU A 186 -36.80 -1.82 -21.73
C GLU A 186 -37.90 -1.74 -20.66
N ILE A 187 -38.64 -0.62 -20.65
CA ILE A 187 -39.84 -0.41 -19.84
C ILE A 187 -41.04 -0.33 -20.80
N PRO A 188 -41.91 -1.36 -20.87
CA PRO A 188 -43.07 -1.33 -21.73
C PRO A 188 -44.12 -0.35 -21.20
N PRO A 189 -44.97 0.20 -22.08
CA PRO A 189 -46.10 1.03 -21.67
C PRO A 189 -46.95 0.33 -20.63
N ARG A 190 -47.40 1.08 -19.64
CA ARG A 190 -48.27 0.60 -18.58
C ARG A 190 -49.59 0.06 -19.15
N PRO A 191 -49.98 -1.19 -18.86
CA PRO A 191 -51.28 -1.72 -19.28
C PRO A 191 -52.43 -1.02 -18.56
N GLN A 192 -53.59 -0.93 -19.24
CA GLN A 192 -54.76 -0.19 -18.75
C GLN A 192 -55.31 -0.73 -17.42
N GLU A 193 -55.18 -2.02 -17.16
CA GLU A 193 -55.63 -2.65 -15.89
C GLU A 193 -54.86 -2.16 -14.65
N PHE A 194 -53.71 -1.50 -14.83
CA PHE A 194 -52.95 -0.88 -13.74
C PHE A 194 -53.24 0.63 -13.61
N ASP A 195 -54.22 1.18 -14.34
CA ASP A 195 -54.66 2.58 -14.21
C ASP A 195 -55.22 2.83 -12.81
N GLY A 196 -54.78 3.94 -12.18
CA GLY A 196 -55.26 4.33 -10.85
C GLY A 196 -54.75 3.50 -9.66
N GLU A 197 -54.04 2.38 -9.86
CA GLU A 197 -53.63 1.50 -8.76
C GLU A 197 -52.37 1.95 -8.01
N LEU A 198 -52.53 2.21 -6.71
CA LEU A 198 -51.48 2.57 -5.76
C LEU A 198 -51.28 1.44 -4.73
N CYS A 199 -50.05 0.95 -4.60
CA CYS A 199 -49.65 -0.02 -3.58
C CYS A 199 -49.28 0.68 -2.27
N LEU A 200 -49.75 0.11 -1.15
CA LEU A 200 -49.39 0.52 0.21
C LEU A 200 -48.53 -0.56 0.86
N PHE A 201 -47.22 -0.30 1.00
CA PHE A 201 -46.26 -1.27 1.54
C PHE A 201 -46.09 -1.14 3.04
N GLY A 202 -46.06 -2.27 3.76
CA GLY A 202 -45.80 -2.28 5.20
C GLY A 202 -46.79 -1.41 5.98
N LEU A 203 -48.09 -1.67 5.78
CA LEU A 203 -49.19 -1.02 6.47
C LEU A 203 -49.00 -1.12 7.99
N LYS A 204 -49.19 -0.01 8.71
CA LYS A 204 -49.01 0.02 10.17
C LYS A 204 -50.15 -0.69 10.90
N ALA A 205 -49.84 -1.27 12.05
CA ALA A 205 -50.83 -1.92 12.90
C ALA A 205 -51.93 -0.94 13.32
N GLY A 206 -53.20 -1.34 13.15
CA GLY A 206 -54.38 -0.54 13.49
C GLY A 206 -54.88 0.40 12.39
N VAL A 207 -54.18 0.49 11.25
CA VAL A 207 -54.65 1.27 10.08
C VAL A 207 -55.68 0.46 9.30
N GLY A 208 -56.94 0.89 9.33
CA GLY A 208 -58.05 0.27 8.59
C GLY A 208 -58.43 1.03 7.32
N GLU A 209 -59.34 0.46 6.53
CA GLU A 209 -59.77 1.02 5.24
C GLU A 209 -60.28 2.46 5.34
N ALA A 210 -61.05 2.77 6.37
CA ALA A 210 -61.59 4.12 6.59
C ALA A 210 -60.48 5.19 6.73
N ALA A 211 -59.44 4.90 7.51
CA ALA A 211 -58.31 5.82 7.71
C ALA A 211 -57.49 6.01 6.43
N VAL A 212 -57.33 4.94 5.63
CA VAL A 212 -56.65 5.00 4.33
C VAL A 212 -57.46 5.86 3.35
N ARG A 213 -58.78 5.65 3.27
CA ARG A 213 -59.66 6.44 2.41
C ARG A 213 -59.68 7.91 2.81
N GLU A 214 -59.76 8.22 4.10
CA GLU A 214 -59.72 9.60 4.61
C GLU A 214 -58.41 10.31 4.22
N ALA A 215 -57.28 9.63 4.36
CA ALA A 215 -55.99 10.23 4.05
C ALA A 215 -55.73 10.40 2.54
N LEU A 216 -56.32 9.55 1.71
CA LEU A 216 -56.08 9.51 0.26
C LEU A 216 -57.16 10.21 -0.58
N CYS A 217 -58.37 10.44 -0.06
CA CYS A 217 -59.46 11.06 -0.82
C CYS A 217 -59.13 12.46 -1.35
N ARG A 218 -58.22 13.18 -0.68
CA ARG A 218 -57.73 14.50 -1.11
C ARG A 218 -57.01 14.50 -2.46
N PHE A 219 -56.55 13.35 -2.95
CA PHE A 219 -55.85 13.23 -4.23
C PHE A 219 -56.80 12.87 -5.39
N GLY A 220 -57.97 12.33 -5.11
CA GLY A 220 -58.95 11.92 -6.11
C GLY A 220 -59.98 10.93 -5.55
N GLU A 221 -60.98 10.62 -6.37
CA GLU A 221 -62.01 9.63 -6.04
C GLU A 221 -61.42 8.22 -6.01
N ILE A 222 -61.70 7.47 -4.94
CA ILE A 222 -61.21 6.11 -4.72
C ILE A 222 -62.32 5.11 -5.08
N GLU A 223 -62.08 4.35 -6.15
CA GLU A 223 -62.99 3.31 -6.64
C GLU A 223 -62.97 2.08 -5.73
N SER A 224 -61.79 1.60 -5.34
CA SER A 224 -61.63 0.42 -4.50
C SER A 224 -60.44 0.53 -3.55
N CYS A 225 -60.51 -0.18 -2.42
CA CYS A 225 -59.44 -0.23 -1.42
C CYS A 225 -59.41 -1.64 -0.85
N ASP A 226 -58.36 -2.40 -1.18
CA ASP A 226 -58.12 -3.74 -0.67
C ASP A 226 -56.81 -3.77 0.12
N LEU A 227 -56.92 -3.63 1.43
CA LEU A 227 -55.77 -3.64 2.33
C LEU A 227 -55.17 -5.03 2.55
N ALA A 228 -55.86 -6.09 2.14
CA ALA A 228 -55.43 -7.49 2.27
C ALA A 228 -55.13 -8.13 0.90
N PHE A 229 -54.86 -7.31 -0.11
CA PHE A 229 -54.62 -7.75 -1.48
C PHE A 229 -53.48 -8.80 -1.55
N GLU A 230 -52.33 -8.47 -0.97
CA GLU A 230 -51.19 -9.38 -0.79
C GLU A 230 -50.68 -9.35 0.65
N SER A 231 -49.90 -10.38 1.02
CA SER A 231 -49.33 -10.48 2.38
C SER A 231 -48.33 -9.37 2.72
N SER A 232 -47.81 -8.68 1.70
CA SER A 232 -46.76 -7.66 1.80
C SER A 232 -47.22 -6.24 1.46
N TYR A 233 -48.37 -6.07 0.78
CA TYR A 233 -48.94 -4.76 0.43
C TYR A 233 -50.45 -4.81 0.18
N GLY A 234 -51.11 -3.69 0.43
CA GLY A 234 -52.50 -3.43 0.01
C GLY A 234 -52.56 -2.60 -1.28
N ILE A 235 -53.73 -2.52 -1.90
CA ILE A 235 -54.00 -1.72 -3.11
C ILE A 235 -55.14 -0.74 -2.88
N VAL A 236 -54.96 0.48 -3.40
CA VAL A 236 -56.00 1.51 -3.53
C VAL A 236 -56.13 1.87 -5.00
N CYS A 237 -57.32 1.78 -5.57
CA CYS A 237 -57.58 2.17 -6.96
C CYS A 237 -58.29 3.53 -7.00
N PHE A 238 -57.68 4.50 -7.68
CA PHE A 238 -58.30 5.78 -8.01
C PHE A 238 -58.98 5.72 -9.37
N THR A 239 -60.04 6.53 -9.56
CA THR A 239 -60.71 6.65 -10.87
C THR A 239 -59.81 7.21 -11.97
N THR A 240 -58.69 7.86 -11.61
CA THR A 240 -57.70 8.37 -12.58
C THR A 240 -56.29 8.00 -12.15
N HIS A 241 -55.43 7.69 -13.11
CA HIS A 241 -54.01 7.43 -12.85
C HIS A 241 -53.25 8.67 -12.34
N ALA A 242 -53.69 9.88 -12.72
CA ALA A 242 -53.13 11.13 -12.23
C ALA A 242 -53.26 11.26 -10.70
N ALA A 243 -54.39 10.85 -10.12
CA ALA A 243 -54.59 10.85 -8.68
C ALA A 243 -53.62 9.90 -7.97
N ALA A 244 -53.38 8.70 -8.52
CA ALA A 244 -52.39 7.76 -7.99
C ALA A 244 -50.97 8.33 -8.00
N LEU A 245 -50.58 9.03 -9.08
CA LEU A 245 -49.28 9.71 -9.17
C LEU A 245 -49.14 10.86 -8.17
N GLN A 246 -50.20 11.64 -7.96
CA GLN A 246 -50.22 12.70 -6.95
C GLN A 246 -50.10 12.11 -5.53
N ALA A 247 -50.81 11.03 -5.23
CA ALA A 247 -50.72 10.32 -3.97
C ALA A 247 -49.31 9.74 -3.73
N LYS A 248 -48.70 9.16 -4.76
CA LYS A 248 -47.31 8.67 -4.74
C LYS A 248 -46.30 9.79 -4.45
N ALA A 249 -46.50 10.97 -5.03
CA ALA A 249 -45.60 12.12 -4.85
C ALA A 249 -45.80 12.85 -3.50
N ALA A 250 -46.87 12.52 -2.76
CA ALA A 250 -47.21 13.23 -1.54
C ALA A 250 -46.31 12.84 -0.36
N ASN A 251 -45.71 13.85 0.27
CA ASN A 251 -45.05 13.68 1.56
C ASN A 251 -46.12 13.62 2.67
N GLY A 252 -46.07 12.59 3.53
CA GLY A 252 -46.95 12.47 4.71
C GLY A 252 -47.77 11.18 4.83
N LEU A 253 -47.57 10.18 3.96
CA LEU A 253 -48.24 8.87 4.09
C LEU A 253 -47.51 7.89 5.02
N SER A 254 -46.42 8.34 5.66
CA SER A 254 -45.61 7.55 6.60
C SER A 254 -46.38 7.16 7.86
N GLU A 255 -47.46 7.86 8.21
CA GLU A 255 -48.37 7.51 9.30
C GLU A 255 -49.27 6.32 8.98
N LEU A 256 -49.48 5.99 7.70
CA LEU A 256 -50.31 4.87 7.26
C LEU A 256 -49.47 3.62 6.97
N CYS A 257 -48.37 3.80 6.25
CA CYS A 257 -47.59 2.70 5.69
C CYS A 257 -46.11 3.06 5.60
N SER A 258 -45.28 2.06 5.34
CA SER A 258 -43.83 2.22 5.23
C SER A 258 -43.37 2.80 3.89
N GLY A 259 -44.22 2.74 2.86
CA GLY A 259 -43.97 3.32 1.55
C GLY A 259 -45.15 3.13 0.60
N VAL A 260 -45.17 3.92 -0.46
CA VAL A 260 -46.17 3.83 -1.54
C VAL A 260 -45.49 3.88 -2.90
N ASP A 261 -46.01 3.13 -3.87
CA ASP A 261 -45.64 3.25 -5.28
C ASP A 261 -46.84 2.82 -6.14
N THR A 262 -46.86 3.19 -7.42
CA THR A 262 -47.87 2.67 -8.36
C THR A 262 -47.64 1.17 -8.57
N ARG A 263 -48.71 0.39 -8.74
CA ARG A 263 -48.58 -1.07 -8.88
C ARG A 263 -47.77 -1.48 -10.10
N TYR A 264 -47.90 -0.73 -11.19
CA TYR A 264 -46.99 -0.82 -12.32
C TYR A 264 -45.88 0.21 -12.18
N ASN A 265 -44.65 -0.28 -12.11
CA ASN A 265 -43.47 0.52 -11.85
C ASN A 265 -42.81 0.94 -13.17
N GLU A 266 -43.08 2.17 -13.60
CA GLU A 266 -42.56 2.77 -14.84
C GLU A 266 -41.13 3.33 -14.70
N ARG A 267 -40.51 3.20 -13.52
CA ARG A 267 -39.16 3.71 -13.27
C ARG A 267 -38.16 3.02 -14.20
N SER A 268 -37.26 3.80 -14.77
CA SER A 268 -36.18 3.30 -15.62
C SER A 268 -35.32 2.25 -14.92
N TYR A 269 -34.70 1.38 -15.69
CA TYR A 269 -33.73 0.41 -15.19
C TYR A 269 -32.63 1.08 -14.35
N ASP A 270 -32.01 2.14 -14.87
CA ASP A 270 -30.91 2.86 -14.19
C ASP A 270 -31.36 3.68 -12.97
N GLY A 271 -32.68 3.78 -12.72
CA GLY A 271 -33.23 4.41 -11.52
C GLY A 271 -33.46 3.44 -10.36
N ARG A 272 -33.14 2.14 -10.51
CA ARG A 272 -33.45 1.08 -9.56
C ARG A 272 -32.19 0.53 -8.91
N GLY A 273 -32.16 0.53 -7.58
CA GLY A 273 -30.93 0.22 -6.84
C GLY A 273 -30.35 -1.18 -7.09
N TRP A 274 -31.20 -2.21 -7.18
CA TRP A 274 -30.78 -3.58 -7.53
C TRP A 274 -30.22 -3.67 -8.95
N CYS A 275 -30.89 -3.08 -9.95
CA CYS A 275 -30.39 -3.04 -11.34
C CYS A 275 -29.05 -2.29 -11.46
N CYS A 276 -28.87 -1.19 -10.72
CA CYS A 276 -27.59 -0.48 -10.63
C CYS A 276 -26.49 -1.34 -10.02
N PHE A 277 -26.80 -2.07 -8.95
CA PHE A 277 -25.89 -3.00 -8.29
C PHE A 277 -25.46 -4.14 -9.22
N GLU A 278 -26.41 -4.83 -9.84
CA GLU A 278 -26.19 -5.93 -10.79
C GLU A 278 -25.32 -5.49 -11.97
N SER A 279 -25.59 -4.31 -12.54
CA SER A 279 -24.78 -3.72 -13.61
C SER A 279 -23.37 -3.34 -13.14
N GLY A 280 -23.25 -2.87 -11.90
CA GLY A 280 -21.98 -2.52 -11.29
C GLY A 280 -21.08 -3.74 -11.12
N VAL A 281 -21.57 -4.78 -10.44
CA VAL A 281 -20.78 -5.99 -10.16
C VAL A 281 -20.42 -6.78 -11.41
N SER A 282 -21.30 -6.80 -12.43
CA SER A 282 -21.09 -7.55 -13.68
C SER A 282 -19.93 -7.02 -14.52
N SER A 283 -19.56 -5.75 -14.34
CA SER A 283 -18.54 -5.06 -15.13
C SER A 283 -17.27 -4.71 -14.33
N GLU A 284 -17.33 -4.72 -12.99
CA GLU A 284 -16.26 -4.23 -12.13
C GLU A 284 -14.91 -4.94 -12.34
N LEU A 285 -14.89 -6.28 -12.35
CA LEU A 285 -13.65 -7.04 -12.52
C LEU A 285 -13.06 -6.83 -13.93
N LEU A 286 -13.89 -6.82 -14.97
CA LEU A 286 -13.44 -6.58 -16.35
C LEU A 286 -12.86 -5.19 -16.55
N VAL A 287 -13.48 -4.17 -15.96
CA VAL A 287 -12.96 -2.79 -16.01
C VAL A 287 -11.65 -2.66 -15.24
N ARG A 288 -11.49 -3.37 -14.11
CA ARG A 288 -10.19 -3.40 -13.39
C ARG A 288 -9.12 -4.15 -14.17
N LEU A 289 -9.48 -5.20 -14.91
CA LEU A 289 -8.53 -5.94 -15.73
C LEU A 289 -8.16 -5.21 -17.02
N SER A 290 -8.80 -4.09 -17.37
CA SER A 290 -8.39 -3.29 -18.53
C SER A 290 -7.00 -2.67 -18.36
N VAL A 291 -6.51 -2.52 -17.11
CA VAL A 291 -5.12 -2.12 -16.84
C VAL A 291 -4.13 -3.30 -16.81
N ALA A 292 -4.61 -4.52 -17.05
CA ALA A 292 -3.82 -5.76 -17.11
C ALA A 292 -4.09 -6.52 -18.43
N PRO A 293 -3.53 -6.08 -19.57
CA PRO A 293 -3.94 -6.51 -20.92
C PRO A 293 -3.86 -8.02 -21.16
N ARG A 294 -2.87 -8.70 -20.58
CA ARG A 294 -2.70 -10.17 -20.72
C ARG A 294 -3.84 -10.95 -20.06
N MET A 295 -4.23 -10.53 -18.86
CA MET A 295 -5.33 -11.17 -18.12
C MET A 295 -6.66 -10.89 -18.78
N LYS A 296 -6.84 -9.67 -19.30
CA LYS A 296 -8.00 -9.31 -20.11
C LYS A 296 -8.10 -10.16 -21.38
N ALA A 297 -6.99 -10.39 -22.09
CA ALA A 297 -6.97 -11.18 -23.31
C ALA A 297 -7.46 -12.63 -23.11
N GLU A 298 -7.17 -13.26 -21.97
CA GLU A 298 -7.69 -14.59 -21.65
C GLU A 298 -9.20 -14.58 -21.41
N LEU A 299 -9.73 -13.56 -20.73
CA LEU A 299 -11.18 -13.41 -20.52
C LEU A 299 -11.94 -12.98 -21.77
N ASP A 300 -11.26 -12.33 -22.72
CA ASP A 300 -11.82 -11.92 -24.01
C ASP A 300 -11.96 -13.13 -24.98
N LYS A 301 -11.36 -14.29 -24.66
CA LYS A 301 -11.62 -15.57 -25.38
C LYS A 301 -12.98 -16.17 -25.05
N LEU A 302 -13.57 -15.80 -23.91
CA LEU A 302 -14.87 -16.30 -23.47
C LEU A 302 -16.01 -15.51 -24.15
N PRO A 303 -17.23 -16.07 -24.23
CA PRO A 303 -18.41 -15.35 -24.73
C PRO A 303 -18.60 -13.99 -24.04
N PRO A 304 -19.18 -12.96 -24.70
CA PRO A 304 -19.31 -11.63 -24.11
C PRO A 304 -19.95 -11.64 -22.72
N LYS A 305 -19.31 -11.00 -21.74
CA LYS A 305 -19.78 -11.01 -20.34
C LYS A 305 -21.12 -10.30 -20.14
N LEU A 306 -21.39 -9.24 -20.90
CA LEU A 306 -22.60 -8.41 -20.75
C LEU A 306 -23.26 -8.24 -22.11
N ILE A 307 -24.51 -8.64 -22.22
CA ILE A 307 -25.28 -8.62 -23.47
C ILE A 307 -26.59 -7.86 -23.23
N SER A 308 -26.84 -6.84 -24.02
CA SER A 308 -28.08 -6.06 -24.02
C SER A 308 -29.15 -6.78 -24.86
N LEU A 309 -30.35 -6.89 -24.29
CA LEU A 309 -31.52 -7.51 -24.89
C LEU A 309 -32.65 -6.49 -25.01
N ALA A 310 -33.32 -6.45 -26.16
CA ALA A 310 -34.46 -5.59 -26.43
C ALA A 310 -35.43 -6.27 -27.40
N ARG A 311 -36.70 -5.88 -27.37
CA ARG A 311 -37.74 -6.48 -28.23
C ARG A 311 -37.39 -6.33 -29.72
N GLY A 312 -37.43 -7.45 -30.44
CA GLY A 312 -37.23 -7.47 -31.90
C GLY A 312 -35.83 -7.05 -32.37
N ARG A 313 -34.84 -7.05 -31.46
CA ARG A 313 -33.42 -6.80 -31.78
C ARG A 313 -32.60 -8.03 -31.43
N ALA A 314 -31.56 -8.28 -32.24
CA ALA A 314 -30.59 -9.32 -31.93
C ALA A 314 -29.84 -8.97 -30.62
N PRO A 315 -29.36 -9.98 -29.86
CA PRO A 315 -28.55 -9.74 -28.67
C PRO A 315 -27.24 -9.00 -29.00
N GLU A 316 -26.95 -7.90 -28.29
CA GLU A 316 -25.79 -7.05 -28.58
C GLU A 316 -24.81 -7.01 -27.38
N PRO A 317 -23.51 -7.28 -27.58
CA PRO A 317 -22.50 -7.09 -26.53
C PRO A 317 -22.45 -5.64 -26.05
N VAL A 318 -22.38 -5.44 -24.73
CA VAL A 318 -22.23 -4.11 -24.13
C VAL A 318 -20.75 -3.76 -24.03
N GLU A 319 -20.33 -2.67 -24.70
CA GLU A 319 -18.98 -2.14 -24.55
C GLU A 319 -18.79 -1.48 -23.18
N LEU A 320 -17.71 -1.85 -22.48
CA LEU A 320 -17.36 -1.31 -21.17
C LEU A 320 -16.32 -0.20 -21.33
N THR A 321 -16.68 1.05 -20.99
CA THR A 321 -15.77 2.20 -21.08
C THR A 321 -14.67 2.15 -20.01
N HIS A 322 -13.41 2.33 -20.43
CA HIS A 322 -12.20 2.15 -19.60
C HIS A 322 -11.72 3.41 -18.85
N SER A 323 -12.37 4.57 -19.05
CA SER A 323 -11.79 5.89 -18.73
C SER A 323 -11.58 6.19 -17.24
N ASP A 324 -12.17 5.44 -16.29
CA ASP A 324 -12.19 5.86 -14.89
C ASP A 324 -12.04 4.73 -13.86
N VAL A 325 -11.03 3.87 -14.00
CA VAL A 325 -10.77 2.76 -13.06
C VAL A 325 -10.69 3.25 -11.60
N TRP A 326 -10.11 4.42 -11.36
CA TRP A 326 -9.85 4.97 -10.02
C TRP A 326 -11.05 5.62 -9.34
N GLN A 327 -12.04 6.12 -10.09
CA GLN A 327 -13.25 6.76 -9.55
C GLN A 327 -14.50 5.88 -9.66
N ARG A 328 -14.41 4.75 -10.36
CA ARG A 328 -15.55 3.86 -10.63
C ARG A 328 -16.30 3.43 -9.39
N VAL A 329 -15.60 3.00 -8.34
CA VAL A 329 -16.25 2.51 -7.10
C VAL A 329 -17.12 3.59 -6.48
N GLN A 330 -16.61 4.83 -6.38
CA GLN A 330 -17.37 5.95 -5.82
C GLN A 330 -18.55 6.33 -6.72
N ARG A 331 -18.38 6.29 -8.04
CA ARG A 331 -19.46 6.55 -9.00
C ARG A 331 -20.58 5.52 -8.89
N VAL A 332 -20.25 4.23 -8.91
CA VAL A 332 -21.24 3.14 -8.81
C VAL A 332 -21.96 3.18 -7.47
N ILE A 333 -21.23 3.41 -6.36
CA ILE A 333 -21.86 3.59 -5.04
C ILE A 333 -22.80 4.80 -5.06
N GLY A 334 -22.37 5.94 -5.60
CA GLY A 334 -23.20 7.13 -5.72
C GLY A 334 -24.46 6.89 -6.54
N THR A 335 -24.37 6.16 -7.65
CA THR A 335 -25.53 5.75 -8.46
C THR A 335 -26.47 4.84 -7.67
N ILE A 336 -25.96 3.84 -6.95
CA ILE A 336 -26.77 2.94 -6.11
C ILE A 336 -27.45 3.72 -4.98
N GLU A 337 -26.74 4.65 -4.31
CA GLU A 337 -27.27 5.44 -3.20
C GLU A 337 -28.36 6.44 -3.64
N GLN A 338 -28.25 6.97 -4.86
CA GLN A 338 -29.24 7.86 -5.47
C GLN A 338 -30.46 7.09 -6.04
N ALA A 339 -30.32 5.79 -6.31
CA ALA A 339 -31.38 4.98 -6.87
C ALA A 339 -32.52 4.69 -5.87
N THR A 340 -33.68 4.32 -6.40
CA THR A 340 -34.84 3.96 -5.56
C THR A 340 -34.82 2.48 -5.21
N PHE A 341 -35.05 2.18 -3.92
CA PHE A 341 -35.28 0.83 -3.41
C PHE A 341 -36.73 0.69 -2.94
N THR A 342 -37.33 -0.46 -3.20
CA THR A 342 -38.67 -0.81 -2.70
C THR A 342 -38.62 -1.36 -1.26
N GLY A 343 -37.51 -1.95 -0.84
CA GLY A 343 -37.27 -2.44 0.53
C GLY A 343 -36.48 -1.46 1.41
N LYS A 344 -36.91 -1.27 2.67
CA LYS A 344 -36.25 -0.37 3.65
C LYS A 344 -34.82 -0.80 3.99
N GLY A 345 -34.55 -2.10 4.09
CA GLY A 345 -33.23 -2.65 4.42
C GLY A 345 -32.24 -2.66 3.26
N ASP A 346 -32.73 -2.62 2.02
CA ASP A 346 -31.90 -2.77 0.82
C ASP A 346 -31.00 -1.56 0.58
N LYS A 347 -31.49 -0.36 0.90
CA LYS A 347 -30.75 0.89 0.73
C LYS A 347 -29.45 0.93 1.56
N GLU A 348 -29.41 0.24 2.70
CA GLU A 348 -28.19 0.09 3.49
C GLU A 348 -27.38 -1.15 3.10
N LYS A 349 -28.06 -2.24 2.71
CA LYS A 349 -27.42 -3.53 2.43
C LYS A 349 -26.67 -3.53 1.09
N VAL A 350 -27.29 -3.01 0.03
CA VAL A 350 -26.80 -3.16 -1.35
C VAL A 350 -25.46 -2.43 -1.59
N PRO A 351 -25.25 -1.18 -1.11
CA PRO A 351 -23.92 -0.57 -1.15
C PRO A 351 -22.85 -1.35 -0.37
N LYS A 352 -23.21 -2.02 0.74
CA LYS A 352 -22.28 -2.85 1.53
C LYS A 352 -21.90 -4.12 0.78
N LEU A 353 -22.85 -4.75 0.08
CA LEU A 353 -22.57 -5.91 -0.79
C LEU A 353 -21.58 -5.53 -1.90
N TYR A 354 -21.80 -4.38 -2.56
CA TYR A 354 -20.89 -3.89 -3.60
C TYR A 354 -19.47 -3.65 -3.07
N LYS A 355 -19.35 -2.94 -1.93
CA LYS A 355 -18.05 -2.69 -1.27
C LYS A 355 -17.33 -3.99 -0.89
N SER A 356 -18.08 -4.98 -0.39
CA SER A 356 -17.52 -6.28 0.00
C SER A 356 -16.99 -7.04 -1.21
N TYR A 357 -17.73 -7.05 -2.33
CA TYR A 357 -17.28 -7.64 -3.58
C TYR A 357 -16.03 -6.95 -4.12
N VAL A 358 -16.02 -5.61 -4.16
CA VAL A 358 -14.84 -4.81 -4.56
C VAL A 358 -13.60 -5.17 -3.72
N ALA A 359 -13.76 -5.37 -2.41
CA ALA A 359 -12.66 -5.78 -1.54
C ALA A 359 -12.14 -7.20 -1.86
N ARG A 360 -13.04 -8.15 -2.15
CA ARG A 360 -12.65 -9.51 -2.60
C ARG A 360 -11.87 -9.46 -3.92
N VAL A 361 -12.38 -8.71 -4.90
CA VAL A 361 -11.72 -8.49 -6.19
C VAL A 361 -10.36 -7.83 -6.00
N ALA A 362 -10.24 -6.80 -5.17
CA ALA A 362 -8.97 -6.14 -4.89
C ALA A 362 -7.96 -7.09 -4.24
N LYS A 363 -8.40 -7.97 -3.32
CA LYS A 363 -7.56 -8.99 -2.68
C LYS A 363 -7.05 -10.01 -3.70
N VAL A 364 -7.93 -10.54 -4.56
CA VAL A 364 -7.56 -11.49 -5.62
C VAL A 364 -6.69 -10.83 -6.69
N LEU A 365 -6.97 -9.60 -7.08
CA LEU A 365 -6.11 -8.86 -8.01
C LEU A 365 -4.76 -8.54 -7.38
N THR A 366 -4.69 -8.20 -6.09
CA THR A 366 -3.42 -7.94 -5.40
C THR A 366 -2.62 -9.23 -5.22
N SER A 367 -3.27 -10.35 -4.89
CA SER A 367 -2.60 -11.66 -4.86
C SER A 367 -2.19 -12.11 -6.26
N THR A 368 -2.96 -11.76 -7.29
CA THR A 368 -2.66 -12.08 -8.69
C THR A 368 -1.60 -11.19 -9.29
N LEU A 369 -1.55 -9.90 -8.95
CA LEU A 369 -0.49 -8.94 -9.27
C LEU A 369 0.77 -9.26 -8.47
N ALA A 370 0.66 -9.70 -7.22
CA ALA A 370 1.79 -10.22 -6.44
C ALA A 370 2.32 -11.54 -7.04
N LEU A 371 1.41 -12.42 -7.49
CA LEU A 371 1.74 -13.60 -8.29
C LEU A 371 2.24 -13.21 -9.67
N GLN A 372 1.82 -12.12 -10.28
CA GLN A 372 2.37 -11.61 -11.54
C GLN A 372 3.77 -11.06 -11.27
N THR A 373 3.99 -10.38 -10.16
CA THR A 373 5.34 -9.98 -9.74
C THR A 373 6.22 -11.21 -9.44
N ALA A 374 5.63 -12.33 -9.03
CA ALA A 374 6.32 -13.60 -8.76
C ALA A 374 6.46 -14.53 -10.00
N LEU A 375 5.51 -14.53 -10.94
CA LEU A 375 5.49 -15.28 -12.21
C LEU A 375 6.14 -14.49 -13.35
N GLU A 376 6.18 -13.16 -13.29
CA GLU A 376 7.00 -12.30 -14.17
C GLU A 376 8.45 -12.24 -13.71
N ALA A 377 8.71 -12.75 -12.49
CA ALA A 377 10.01 -13.18 -12.01
C ALA A 377 10.33 -14.65 -12.35
N GLU A 378 9.43 -15.41 -13.02
CA GLU A 378 9.82 -16.65 -13.71
C GLU A 378 10.57 -16.32 -15.02
N VAL A 379 11.72 -15.66 -14.90
CA VAL A 379 12.91 -16.32 -15.43
C VAL A 379 13.03 -17.60 -14.59
N ALA A 380 13.40 -18.74 -15.15
CA ALA A 380 13.73 -19.92 -14.33
C ALA A 380 14.91 -19.56 -13.40
N VAL A 381 14.62 -18.87 -12.31
CA VAL A 381 15.58 -18.47 -11.30
C VAL A 381 15.70 -19.71 -10.46
N SER A 382 16.87 -20.34 -10.55
CA SER A 382 17.23 -21.47 -9.71
C SER A 382 16.83 -21.18 -8.26
N PRO A 383 16.31 -22.17 -7.52
CA PRO A 383 15.99 -21.98 -6.11
C PRO A 383 17.22 -21.39 -5.39
N MET A 384 16.97 -20.51 -4.42
CA MET A 384 18.04 -19.90 -3.63
C MET A 384 19.02 -20.99 -3.16
N PRO A 385 20.34 -20.80 -3.33
CA PRO A 385 21.29 -21.81 -2.95
C PRO A 385 21.10 -22.16 -1.48
N SER A 386 21.05 -23.46 -1.16
CA SER A 386 21.09 -23.92 0.21
C SER A 386 22.49 -23.61 0.74
N VAL A 387 22.58 -22.54 1.51
CA VAL A 387 23.82 -22.12 2.17
C VAL A 387 23.73 -22.44 3.65
N ASP A 388 24.79 -23.03 4.20
CA ASP A 388 24.93 -23.16 5.64
C ASP A 388 25.33 -21.79 6.21
N ALA A 389 24.38 -21.15 6.88
CA ALA A 389 24.58 -19.84 7.47
C ALA A 389 24.31 -19.96 8.98
N PRO A 390 25.32 -20.34 9.80
CA PRO A 390 25.17 -20.38 11.25
C PRO A 390 24.78 -18.99 11.78
N PRO A 391 24.09 -18.85 12.91
CA PRO A 391 23.75 -17.55 13.49
C PRO A 391 24.98 -16.65 13.65
N ALA A 392 24.79 -15.33 13.47
CA ALA A 392 25.86 -14.37 13.66
C ALA A 392 26.42 -14.41 15.09
N ASP A 393 27.73 -14.24 15.22
CA ASP A 393 28.36 -14.15 16.53
C ASP A 393 27.89 -12.89 17.28
N THR A 394 27.77 -12.99 18.61
CA THR A 394 27.53 -11.81 19.44
C THR A 394 28.65 -10.80 19.25
N LEU A 395 28.29 -9.53 19.06
CA LEU A 395 29.24 -8.44 18.87
C LEU A 395 30.15 -8.29 20.11
N ARG A 396 31.47 -8.29 19.88
CA ARG A 396 32.49 -8.05 20.91
C ARG A 396 33.36 -6.86 20.52
N LEU A 397 33.37 -5.86 21.38
CA LEU A 397 34.11 -4.62 21.16
C LEU A 397 35.24 -4.50 22.19
N ALA A 398 36.30 -3.78 21.82
CA ALA A 398 37.44 -3.59 22.70
C ALA A 398 37.05 -2.81 23.97
N GLU A 399 37.60 -3.23 25.12
CA GLU A 399 37.42 -2.55 26.40
C GLU A 399 37.76 -1.04 26.31
N GLY A 400 36.94 -0.22 26.97
CA GLY A 400 37.18 1.22 27.06
C GLY A 400 36.93 2.00 25.76
N GLN A 401 36.27 1.39 24.78
CA GLN A 401 35.76 2.07 23.58
C GLN A 401 34.49 2.85 23.88
N LEU A 402 34.40 4.07 23.32
CA LEU A 402 33.24 4.94 23.42
C LEU A 402 32.22 4.63 22.33
N LEU A 403 30.95 4.51 22.74
CA LEU A 403 29.82 4.20 21.88
C LEU A 403 28.65 5.13 22.17
N LEU A 404 27.79 5.29 21.19
CA LEU A 404 26.52 5.98 21.32
C LEU A 404 25.40 4.95 21.22
N LEU A 405 24.53 4.88 22.25
CA LEU A 405 23.45 3.91 22.38
C LEU A 405 22.09 4.60 22.19
N PRO A 406 21.47 4.49 21.00
CA PRO A 406 20.17 5.10 20.75
C PRO A 406 19.05 4.43 21.52
N GLY A 407 18.22 5.21 22.19
CA GLY A 407 17.04 4.72 22.92
C GLY A 407 15.92 4.27 21.97
N ALA A 408 15.07 3.34 22.42
CA ALA A 408 13.95 2.83 21.62
C ALA A 408 13.01 3.94 21.13
N ASP A 409 12.69 4.91 21.97
CA ASP A 409 11.83 6.05 21.61
C ASP A 409 12.46 6.94 20.53
N ALA A 410 13.79 7.14 20.60
CA ALA A 410 14.51 7.94 19.60
C ALA A 410 14.52 7.23 18.24
N ARG A 411 14.76 5.91 18.24
CA ARG A 411 14.69 5.08 17.02
C ARG A 411 13.30 5.09 16.40
N LEU A 412 12.25 5.01 17.21
CA LEU A 412 10.85 5.12 16.77
C LEU A 412 10.49 6.51 16.24
N ALA A 413 11.10 7.57 16.80
CA ALA A 413 10.92 8.93 16.33
C ALA A 413 11.75 9.25 15.06
N GLY A 414 12.53 8.30 14.56
CA GLY A 414 13.35 8.44 13.36
C GLY A 414 14.62 9.26 13.58
N GLY A 415 15.16 9.34 14.80
CA GLY A 415 16.40 10.07 15.09
C GLY A 415 17.46 9.20 15.81
N ASP A 416 18.70 9.65 15.80
CA ASP A 416 19.86 8.99 16.44
C ASP A 416 19.98 9.34 17.95
N GLY A 417 18.89 9.76 18.59
CA GLY A 417 18.87 10.22 19.99
C GLY A 417 19.38 9.15 20.96
N ALA A 418 20.37 9.47 21.79
CA ALA A 418 21.19 8.46 22.44
C ALA A 418 21.98 8.96 23.65
N TRP A 419 22.53 8.00 24.39
CA TRP A 419 23.42 8.20 25.52
C TRP A 419 24.84 7.73 25.17
N LEU A 420 25.85 8.46 25.64
CA LEU A 420 27.25 8.05 25.48
C LEU A 420 27.59 6.98 26.53
N ALA A 421 28.18 5.89 26.08
CA ALA A 421 28.55 4.74 26.91
C ALA A 421 29.98 4.29 26.60
N GLU A 422 30.57 3.54 27.52
CA GLU A 422 31.88 2.92 27.37
C GLU A 422 31.75 1.39 27.49
N VAL A 423 32.49 0.67 26.66
CA VAL A 423 32.54 -0.80 26.70
C VAL A 423 33.19 -1.28 28.01
N ASP A 424 32.49 -2.14 28.75
CA ASP A 424 32.97 -2.72 30.01
C ASP A 424 34.04 -3.81 29.79
N THR A 425 34.77 -4.14 30.86
CA THR A 425 35.72 -5.25 31.02
C THR A 425 35.21 -6.62 30.57
N SER A 426 33.90 -6.83 30.51
CA SER A 426 33.29 -8.09 30.05
C SER A 426 33.16 -8.19 28.52
N GLU A 427 33.45 -7.12 27.79
CA GLU A 427 33.36 -6.96 26.31
C GLU A 427 31.96 -7.20 25.72
N ARG A 428 30.96 -7.44 26.59
CA ARG A 428 29.58 -7.83 26.25
C ARG A 428 28.53 -6.83 26.73
N ALA A 429 28.92 -5.83 27.52
CA ALA A 429 28.05 -4.79 28.02
C ALA A 429 28.69 -3.41 27.83
N ALA A 430 27.83 -2.40 27.68
CA ALA A 430 28.22 -1.01 27.69
C ALA A 430 27.64 -0.31 28.92
N ARG A 431 28.49 0.46 29.59
CA ARG A 431 28.14 1.28 30.75
C ARG A 431 27.85 2.71 30.33
N PRO A 432 26.61 3.21 30.50
CA PRO A 432 26.32 4.62 30.29
C PRO A 432 27.22 5.50 31.16
N LEU A 433 27.88 6.49 30.54
CA LEU A 433 28.88 7.31 31.22
C LEU A 433 28.29 8.30 32.23
N PHE A 434 26.97 8.47 32.24
CA PHE A 434 26.32 9.54 32.99
C PHE A 434 25.00 9.08 33.65
N GLY A 435 24.94 7.80 33.99
CA GLY A 435 23.80 7.18 34.67
C GLY A 435 22.88 6.39 33.73
N GLY A 436 22.23 5.37 34.28
CA GLY A 436 21.45 4.37 33.56
C GLY A 436 21.93 2.94 33.86
N ASP A 437 21.11 1.97 33.49
CA ASP A 437 21.45 0.55 33.62
C ASP A 437 22.43 0.12 32.53
N GLU A 438 23.21 -0.92 32.80
CA GLU A 438 24.09 -1.54 31.81
C GLU A 438 23.26 -2.05 30.61
N ALA A 439 23.73 -1.77 29.40
CA ALA A 439 23.09 -2.22 28.18
C ALA A 439 23.89 -3.37 27.55
N GLU A 440 23.20 -4.40 27.09
CA GLU A 440 23.81 -5.49 26.31
C GLU A 440 24.36 -4.95 24.99
N LEU A 441 25.60 -5.32 24.66
CA LEU A 441 26.23 -4.95 23.41
C LEU A 441 25.66 -5.78 22.26
N THR A 442 24.88 -5.12 21.43
CA THR A 442 24.41 -5.66 20.15
C THR A 442 24.72 -4.68 19.03
N PHE A 443 24.91 -5.20 17.81
CA PHE A 443 25.06 -4.34 16.64
C PHE A 443 23.84 -3.42 16.46
N ASP A 444 22.65 -4.00 16.66
CA ASP A 444 21.38 -3.28 16.63
C ASP A 444 21.32 -2.19 17.69
N GLY A 445 21.79 -2.44 18.91
CA GLY A 445 21.79 -1.50 20.04
C GLY A 445 22.73 -0.31 19.93
N CYS A 446 23.68 -0.32 19.00
CA CYS A 446 24.69 0.74 18.84
C CYS A 446 24.38 1.66 17.64
N SER A 447 24.70 2.95 17.75
CA SER A 447 24.68 3.86 16.61
C SER A 447 25.78 3.46 15.61
N GLN A 448 25.44 3.34 14.33
CA GLN A 448 26.37 2.91 13.28
C GLN A 448 26.90 4.07 12.41
N THR A 449 26.75 5.30 12.91
CA THR A 449 27.27 6.52 12.28
C THR A 449 28.75 6.38 11.95
N ALA A 450 29.10 6.76 10.72
CA ALA A 450 30.46 6.74 10.18
C ALA A 450 30.93 8.11 9.70
N ILE A 451 30.00 9.04 9.43
CA ILE A 451 30.28 10.38 8.93
C ILE A 451 30.01 11.40 10.05
N PRO A 452 30.94 12.32 10.32
CA PRO A 452 32.26 12.45 9.72
C PRO A 452 33.20 11.27 10.05
N TRP A 453 34.15 10.98 9.16
CA TRP A 453 35.25 10.05 9.37
C TRP A 453 36.58 10.80 9.27
N ARG A 454 37.52 10.48 10.16
CA ARG A 454 38.87 11.04 10.17
C ARG A 454 39.91 9.94 10.37
N PRO A 455 41.05 9.98 9.66
CA PRO A 455 42.13 9.01 9.87
C PRO A 455 42.72 9.00 11.29
N ASP A 456 42.63 10.11 12.02
CA ASP A 456 43.10 10.27 13.41
C ASP A 456 41.99 10.03 14.46
N ALA A 457 40.87 9.41 14.07
CA ALA A 457 39.70 9.22 14.93
C ALA A 457 40.00 8.54 16.28
N GLU A 458 40.97 7.64 16.35
CA GLU A 458 41.42 7.03 17.63
C GLU A 458 42.07 8.05 18.57
N GLU A 459 42.85 8.99 18.04
CA GLU A 459 43.47 10.05 18.83
C GLU A 459 42.41 11.02 19.37
N VAL A 460 41.41 11.33 18.55
CA VAL A 460 40.26 12.16 18.92
C VAL A 460 39.43 11.47 20.01
N GLU A 461 39.15 10.17 19.88
CA GLU A 461 38.43 9.37 20.90
C GLU A 461 39.22 9.35 22.22
N ALA A 462 40.53 9.11 22.15
CA ALA A 462 41.41 9.15 23.32
C ALA A 462 41.43 10.52 23.99
N SER A 463 41.36 11.61 23.21
CA SER A 463 41.24 12.98 23.71
C SER A 463 39.91 13.21 24.43
N LEU A 464 38.80 12.80 23.83
CA LEU A 464 37.47 12.89 24.45
C LEU A 464 37.44 12.11 25.76
N ARG A 465 38.00 10.90 25.79
CA ARG A 465 38.06 10.07 27.00
C ARG A 465 38.85 10.73 28.13
N ARG A 466 39.94 11.45 27.82
CA ARG A 466 40.70 12.24 28.82
C ARG A 466 39.89 13.40 29.40
N ASP A 467 39.02 14.00 28.60
CA ASP A 467 38.19 15.14 29.01
C ASP A 467 36.93 14.71 29.80
N LEU A 468 36.47 13.45 29.67
CA LEU A 468 35.24 12.94 30.31
C LEU A 468 35.16 13.18 31.84
N PRO A 469 36.20 12.92 32.66
CA PRO A 469 36.13 13.18 34.10
C PRO A 469 35.94 14.66 34.43
N ALA A 470 36.62 15.55 33.71
CA ALA A 470 36.49 17.00 33.88
C ALA A 470 35.09 17.47 33.45
N LEU A 471 34.56 16.91 32.37
CA LEU A 471 33.21 17.21 31.90
C LEU A 471 32.12 16.73 32.88
N ARG A 472 32.28 15.54 33.49
CA ARG A 472 31.42 15.06 34.58
C ARG A 472 31.40 16.03 35.77
N ALA A 473 32.56 16.55 36.16
CA ALA A 473 32.66 17.54 37.24
C ALA A 473 31.92 18.86 36.93
N LEU A 474 31.67 19.19 35.65
CA LEU A 474 30.84 20.33 35.27
C LEU A 474 29.34 20.10 35.51
N GLY A 475 28.89 18.84 35.63
CA GLY A 475 27.49 18.44 35.67
C GLY A 475 26.68 19.12 36.79
N GLU A 476 27.23 19.26 37.99
CA GLU A 476 26.53 19.93 39.11
C GLU A 476 26.27 21.42 38.85
N ARG A 477 27.13 22.09 38.08
CA ARG A 477 26.94 23.51 37.72
C ARG A 477 25.86 23.65 36.65
N VAL A 478 25.83 22.74 35.68
CA VAL A 478 24.78 22.67 34.64
C VAL A 478 23.42 22.35 35.26
N GLN A 479 23.38 21.42 36.22
CA GLN A 479 22.14 21.10 36.94
C GLN A 479 21.58 22.32 37.67
N ARG A 480 22.43 23.05 38.40
CA ARG A 480 22.03 24.30 39.09
C ARG A 480 21.52 25.37 38.13
N LEU A 481 22.10 25.49 36.93
CA LEU A 481 21.61 26.38 35.88
C LEU A 481 20.19 26.01 35.46
N ARG A 482 19.93 24.72 35.24
CA ARG A 482 18.61 24.22 34.86
C ARG A 482 17.57 24.46 35.95
N ASP A 483 17.90 24.15 37.20
CA ASP A 483 17.01 24.39 38.33
C ASP A 483 16.66 25.88 38.48
N LYS A 484 17.61 26.77 38.15
CA LYS A 484 17.39 28.22 38.12
C LYS A 484 16.51 28.65 36.94
N ALA A 485 16.68 28.05 35.77
CA ALA A 485 15.85 28.32 34.58
C ALA A 485 14.41 27.80 34.71
N SER A 486 14.17 26.81 35.59
CA SER A 486 12.83 26.29 35.91
C SER A 486 12.04 27.18 36.88
N ARG A 487 12.66 28.20 37.48
CA ARG A 487 11.98 29.17 38.36
C ARG A 487 11.32 30.28 37.54
N GLN A 488 10.48 31.06 38.20
CA GLN A 488 9.81 32.20 37.57
C GLN A 488 10.84 33.21 36.99
N PRO A 489 10.70 33.62 35.72
CA PRO A 489 11.68 34.47 35.06
C PRO A 489 11.69 35.89 35.64
N SER A 490 12.89 36.39 35.93
CA SER A 490 13.17 37.77 36.36
C SER A 490 14.38 38.32 35.61
N GLU A 491 14.48 39.65 35.50
CA GLU A 491 15.57 40.31 34.76
C GLU A 491 16.94 40.00 35.37
N GLU A 492 17.06 40.14 36.69
CA GLU A 492 18.24 39.76 37.48
C GLU A 492 18.54 38.25 37.36
N GLY A 493 17.48 37.42 37.38
CA GLY A 493 17.58 35.97 37.24
C GLY A 493 18.17 35.54 35.90
N LEU A 494 17.71 36.14 34.79
CA LEU A 494 18.18 35.87 33.43
C LEU A 494 19.60 36.42 33.20
N HIS A 495 19.95 37.57 33.77
CA HIS A 495 21.33 38.08 33.71
C HIS A 495 22.31 37.13 34.41
N ALA A 496 22.00 36.77 35.66
CA ALA A 496 22.83 35.86 36.42
C ALA A 496 22.86 34.44 35.83
N LEU A 497 21.82 34.00 35.12
CA LEU A 497 21.83 32.76 34.34
C LEU A 497 22.82 32.85 33.15
N GLY A 498 22.84 33.99 32.46
CA GLY A 498 23.78 34.27 31.38
C GLY A 498 25.24 34.26 31.84
N ASP A 499 25.57 34.89 32.97
CA ASP A 499 26.95 34.94 33.48
C ASP A 499 27.46 33.55 33.87
N VAL A 500 26.63 32.77 34.57
CA VAL A 500 26.99 31.40 34.95
C VAL A 500 27.09 30.49 33.71
N SER A 501 26.22 30.68 32.70
CA SER A 501 26.29 29.92 31.45
C SER A 501 27.59 30.21 30.69
N LYS A 502 28.01 31.48 30.59
CA LYS A 502 29.31 31.87 30.02
C LYS A 502 30.48 31.23 30.77
N GLY A 503 30.41 31.18 32.09
CA GLY A 503 31.42 30.51 32.92
C GLY A 503 31.53 29.01 32.64
N VAL A 504 30.40 28.31 32.54
CA VAL A 504 30.37 26.88 32.20
C VAL A 504 30.92 26.62 30.79
N VAL A 505 30.53 27.42 29.80
CA VAL A 505 31.05 27.34 28.43
C VAL A 505 32.56 27.60 28.40
N ALA A 506 33.04 28.60 29.14
CA ALA A 506 34.47 28.92 29.21
C ALA A 506 35.29 27.80 29.88
N ASP A 507 34.74 27.14 30.89
CA ASP A 507 35.39 25.99 31.52
C ASP A 507 35.38 24.76 30.60
N ALA A 508 34.29 24.50 29.89
CA ALA A 508 34.23 23.45 28.87
C ALA A 508 35.15 23.74 27.67
N ALA A 509 35.33 25.01 27.28
CA ALA A 509 36.23 25.41 26.20
C ALA A 509 37.73 25.18 26.49
N LYS A 510 38.09 24.94 27.76
CA LYS A 510 39.45 24.53 28.15
C LYS A 510 39.73 23.05 27.85
N LEU A 511 38.68 22.27 27.61
CA LEU A 511 38.76 20.85 27.29
C LEU A 511 38.87 20.69 25.76
N PRO A 512 40.02 20.23 25.23
CA PRO A 512 40.28 20.25 23.79
C PRO A 512 39.25 19.51 22.94
N ALA A 513 38.78 18.33 23.38
CA ALA A 513 37.93 17.46 22.56
C ALA A 513 36.47 17.94 22.47
N VAL A 514 36.03 18.78 23.43
CA VAL A 514 34.62 19.23 23.53
C VAL A 514 34.44 20.72 23.30
N LYS A 515 35.54 21.46 23.08
CA LYS A 515 35.55 22.92 22.94
C LYS A 515 34.55 23.43 21.90
N GLU A 516 34.49 22.79 20.74
CA GLU A 516 33.62 23.20 19.63
C GLU A 516 32.13 22.96 19.98
N ALA A 517 31.79 21.74 20.41
CA ALA A 517 30.44 21.38 20.85
C ALA A 517 29.94 22.28 22.00
N ALA A 518 30.81 22.59 22.97
CA ALA A 518 30.48 23.49 24.07
C ALA A 518 30.28 24.95 23.60
N GLY A 519 31.07 25.40 22.62
CA GLY A 519 30.94 26.72 22.01
C GLY A 519 29.62 26.89 21.26
N GLU A 520 29.23 25.90 20.45
CA GLU A 520 27.95 25.90 19.74
C GLU A 520 26.76 25.88 20.70
N ALA A 521 26.78 25.01 21.72
CA ALA A 521 25.76 24.97 22.77
C ALA A 521 25.67 26.32 23.49
N GLY A 522 26.81 26.93 23.82
CA GLY A 522 26.88 28.26 24.42
C GLY A 522 26.25 29.35 23.56
N SER A 523 26.54 29.37 22.25
CA SER A 523 25.96 30.33 21.31
C SER A 523 24.44 30.20 21.19
N ALA A 524 23.94 28.97 21.10
CA ALA A 524 22.50 28.69 21.06
C ALA A 524 21.77 29.15 22.33
N ILE A 525 22.42 29.01 23.49
CA ILE A 525 21.87 29.47 24.78
C ILE A 525 21.86 30.98 24.87
N LEU A 526 22.94 31.67 24.48
CA LEU A 526 22.98 33.12 24.48
C LEU A 526 21.89 33.71 23.58
N THR A 527 21.70 33.13 22.40
CA THR A 527 20.63 33.51 21.47
C THR A 527 19.23 33.30 22.08
N ALA A 528 19.00 32.13 22.70
CA ALA A 528 17.73 31.84 23.37
C ALA A 528 17.49 32.74 24.59
N LEU A 529 18.55 33.06 25.34
CA LEU A 529 18.51 33.92 26.52
C LEU A 529 18.15 35.36 26.13
N ASP A 530 18.75 35.90 25.07
CA ASP A 530 18.45 37.25 24.60
C ASP A 530 17.01 37.35 24.08
N ALA A 531 16.51 36.31 23.39
CA ALA A 531 15.11 36.22 23.01
C ALA A 531 14.17 36.16 24.23
N ALA A 532 14.55 35.45 25.30
CA ALA A 532 13.78 35.39 26.54
C ALA A 532 13.78 36.73 27.30
N LYS A 533 14.92 37.43 27.36
CA LYS A 533 15.03 38.78 27.94
C LYS A 533 14.14 39.78 27.20
N ALA A 534 14.17 39.77 25.87
CA ALA A 534 13.32 40.64 25.05
C ALA A 534 11.83 40.37 25.28
N ALA A 535 11.43 39.09 25.37
CA ALA A 535 10.05 38.71 25.67
C ALA A 535 9.63 39.11 27.09
N LEU A 536 10.52 39.01 28.08
CA LEU A 536 10.27 39.44 29.46
C LEU A 536 10.09 40.96 29.54
N ALA A 537 10.96 41.74 28.89
CA ALA A 537 10.84 43.19 28.84
C ALA A 537 9.50 43.62 28.22
N ALA A 538 9.10 43.01 27.10
CA ALA A 538 7.81 43.28 26.46
C ALA A 538 6.61 42.98 27.38
N ALA A 539 6.64 41.85 28.11
CA ALA A 539 5.59 41.50 29.05
C ALA A 539 5.55 42.47 30.26
N VAL A 540 6.72 42.89 30.77
CA VAL A 540 6.83 43.84 31.89
C VAL A 540 6.29 45.23 31.50
N GLU A 541 6.59 45.73 30.30
CA GLU A 541 6.08 47.02 29.84
C GLU A 541 4.55 47.00 29.66
N LEU A 542 4.00 45.92 29.11
CA LEU A 542 2.53 45.74 29.01
C LEU A 542 1.85 45.65 30.38
N ARG A 543 2.53 45.13 31.41
CA ARG A 543 2.01 45.13 32.80
C ARG A 543 1.98 46.52 33.44
N LYS A 544 2.86 47.43 33.01
CA LYS A 544 2.96 48.80 33.56
C LYS A 544 2.04 49.80 32.86
N ALA A 545 1.49 49.47 31.68
CA ALA A 545 0.63 50.36 30.92
C ALA A 545 -0.65 50.70 31.71
N PRO A 546 -0.97 51.99 31.94
CA PRO A 546 -2.17 52.38 32.68
C PRO A 546 -3.44 52.07 31.87
N SER A 547 -4.42 51.40 32.47
CA SER A 547 -5.71 51.14 31.83
C SER A 547 -6.47 52.46 31.63
N ARG A 548 -6.26 53.13 30.49
CA ARG A 548 -7.06 54.28 30.09
C ARG A 548 -8.02 53.87 28.98
N ASP A 549 -9.28 53.82 29.39
CA ASP A 549 -10.51 53.84 28.58
C ASP A 549 -10.77 52.67 27.61
N ALA A 550 -11.70 51.82 28.06
CA ALA A 550 -12.78 51.18 27.28
C ALA A 550 -12.54 50.96 25.77
N ALA A 551 -11.61 50.07 25.44
CA ALA A 551 -11.76 49.04 24.42
C ALA A 551 -10.84 47.88 24.84
N VAL A 552 -11.13 46.65 24.42
CA VAL A 552 -10.45 45.43 24.90
C VAL A 552 -9.33 44.95 23.95
N PRO A 553 -8.14 45.61 23.85
CA PRO A 553 -6.95 45.00 23.23
C PRO A 553 -5.78 44.67 24.18
N ASP A 554 -5.69 45.25 25.39
CA ASP A 554 -4.49 45.10 26.22
C ASP A 554 -4.37 43.76 26.96
N ALA A 555 -5.49 43.15 27.40
CA ALA A 555 -5.47 41.84 28.04
C ALA A 555 -5.00 40.74 27.07
N ALA A 556 -5.48 40.76 25.82
CA ALA A 556 -5.08 39.82 24.78
C ALA A 556 -3.65 40.06 24.28
N ALA A 557 -3.12 41.29 24.37
CA ALA A 557 -1.73 41.59 24.08
C ALA A 557 -0.80 41.08 25.19
N LEU A 558 -1.17 41.28 26.46
CA LEU A 558 -0.44 40.75 27.61
C LEU A 558 -0.43 39.21 27.60
N GLU A 559 -1.57 38.57 27.35
CA GLU A 559 -1.66 37.11 27.26
C GLU A 559 -0.77 36.53 26.15
N ARG A 560 -0.74 37.17 24.97
CA ARG A 560 0.17 36.80 23.88
C ARG A 560 1.64 36.99 24.25
N ALA A 561 1.99 38.08 24.94
CA ALA A 561 3.34 38.33 25.41
C ALA A 561 3.78 37.31 26.48
N GLU A 562 2.90 36.94 27.41
CA GLU A 562 3.15 35.91 28.42
C GLU A 562 3.24 34.50 27.82
N ALA A 563 2.43 34.19 26.80
CA ALA A 563 2.56 32.95 26.03
C ALA A 563 3.88 32.90 25.24
N ALA A 564 4.28 34.02 24.61
CA ALA A 564 5.57 34.13 23.93
C ALA A 564 6.74 33.96 24.91
N LEU A 565 6.69 34.59 26.09
CA LEU A 565 7.70 34.42 27.14
C LEU A 565 7.80 32.95 27.59
N ARG A 566 6.67 32.27 27.84
CA ARG A 566 6.67 30.83 28.15
C ARG A 566 7.35 30.02 27.05
N GLY A 567 6.98 30.24 25.79
CA GLY A 567 7.62 29.56 24.65
C GLY A 567 9.12 29.83 24.54
N ARG A 568 9.57 31.08 24.79
CA ARG A 568 11.02 31.40 24.81
C ARG A 568 11.75 30.75 25.99
N MET A 569 11.11 30.65 27.16
CA MET A 569 11.66 29.95 28.31
C MET A 569 11.77 28.44 28.07
N ASP A 570 10.80 27.83 27.40
CA ASP A 570 10.86 26.43 26.99
C ASP A 570 11.98 26.19 25.95
N GLY A 571 12.15 27.13 25.01
CA GLY A 571 13.28 27.14 24.08
C GLY A 571 14.64 27.25 24.79
N LEU A 572 14.75 28.16 25.76
CA LEU A 572 15.96 28.30 26.59
C LEU A 572 16.24 27.02 27.40
N ARG A 573 15.21 26.40 27.98
CA ARG A 573 15.35 25.11 28.68
C ARG A 573 15.88 24.05 27.72
N SER A 574 15.34 23.99 26.51
CA SER A 574 15.77 23.04 25.46
C SER A 574 17.22 23.30 25.01
N SER A 575 17.65 24.56 24.92
CA SER A 575 19.05 24.90 24.65
C SER A 575 19.97 24.54 25.81
N LEU A 576 19.53 24.71 27.06
CA LEU A 576 20.29 24.30 28.25
C LEU A 576 20.49 22.78 28.32
N GLU A 577 19.55 21.99 27.79
CA GLU A 577 19.73 20.53 27.67
C GLU A 577 20.92 20.15 26.78
N ARG A 578 21.41 21.06 25.91
CA ARG A 578 22.64 20.87 25.09
C ARG A 578 23.94 21.14 25.85
N LEU A 579 23.89 21.82 27.00
CA LEU A 579 25.06 22.03 27.87
C LEU A 579 25.29 20.89 28.86
N ARG A 580 24.39 19.92 28.90
CA ARG A 580 24.59 18.70 29.67
C ARG A 580 25.93 18.06 29.29
N PRO A 581 26.77 17.64 30.26
CA PRO A 581 27.99 16.88 29.98
C PRO A 581 27.75 15.74 28.97
N GLU A 582 26.63 15.05 29.10
CA GLU A 582 26.17 13.98 28.22
C GLU A 582 26.00 14.46 26.78
N ALA A 583 25.30 15.58 26.60
CA ALA A 583 24.96 16.14 25.30
C ALA A 583 26.19 16.73 24.61
N ILE A 584 27.07 17.40 25.36
CA ILE A 584 28.34 17.93 24.86
C ILE A 584 29.25 16.78 24.42
N ALA A 585 29.42 15.74 25.25
CA ALA A 585 30.26 14.60 24.93
C ALA A 585 29.71 13.82 23.71
N ALA A 586 28.40 13.60 23.65
CA ALA A 586 27.77 12.95 22.49
C ALA A 586 27.88 13.80 21.21
N ALA A 587 27.77 15.12 21.30
CA ALA A 587 27.98 16.02 20.16
C ALA A 587 29.45 16.01 19.70
N ALA A 588 30.40 16.09 20.63
CA ALA A 588 31.83 15.99 20.34
C ALA A 588 32.19 14.64 19.71
N TRP A 589 31.60 13.54 20.20
CA TRP A 589 31.78 12.21 19.62
C TRP A 589 31.26 12.15 18.17
N ARG A 590 30.06 12.70 17.91
CA ARG A 590 29.47 12.76 16.57
C ARG A 590 30.31 13.60 15.61
N VAL A 591 30.79 14.78 16.02
CA VAL A 591 31.55 15.69 15.15
C VAL A 591 33.03 15.30 15.01
N GLY A 592 33.61 14.65 16.03
CA GLY A 592 35.02 14.27 16.07
C GLY A 592 35.39 13.10 15.15
N GLY A 593 34.42 12.49 14.48
CA GLY A 593 34.61 11.35 13.58
C GLY A 593 35.02 10.04 14.24
N THR A 594 34.96 10.01 15.57
CA THR A 594 35.26 8.84 16.41
C THR A 594 34.29 7.67 16.22
N ALA A 595 33.09 7.96 15.71
CA ALA A 595 32.03 6.98 15.52
C ALA A 595 32.41 5.81 14.59
N GLY A 596 33.21 6.13 13.56
CA GLY A 596 33.70 5.15 12.60
C GLY A 596 34.87 4.28 13.08
N ALA A 597 35.54 4.66 14.17
CA ALA A 597 36.76 4.01 14.65
C ALA A 597 36.45 2.80 15.54
N ARG A 598 35.86 1.75 14.96
CA ARG A 598 35.50 0.53 15.67
C ARG A 598 36.72 -0.36 15.91
N ARG A 599 36.96 -0.68 17.19
CA ARG A 599 37.93 -1.64 17.70
C ARG A 599 37.18 -2.85 18.27
N TYR A 600 37.64 -4.03 17.89
CA TYR A 600 37.01 -5.30 18.25
C TYR A 600 37.83 -6.04 19.28
N ALA A 601 37.17 -6.84 20.11
CA ALA A 601 37.86 -7.73 21.04
C ALA A 601 38.41 -8.97 20.33
N ALA A 602 39.36 -9.64 20.97
CA ALA A 602 39.98 -10.85 20.43
C ALA A 602 38.93 -11.93 20.12
N GLY A 603 39.06 -12.56 18.96
CA GLY A 603 38.16 -13.60 18.47
C GLY A 603 36.86 -13.11 17.84
N GLN A 604 36.61 -11.79 17.76
CA GLN A 604 35.52 -11.28 16.93
C GLN A 604 35.80 -11.63 15.46
N ARG A 605 34.86 -12.32 14.82
CA ARG A 605 34.91 -12.60 13.38
C ARG A 605 34.47 -11.39 12.58
N LEU A 606 35.23 -11.08 11.55
CA LEU A 606 35.05 -9.92 10.69
C LEU A 606 35.14 -10.34 9.22
N VAL A 607 34.51 -9.57 8.36
CA VAL A 607 34.86 -9.48 6.94
C VAL A 607 35.69 -8.22 6.76
N VAL A 608 36.87 -8.34 6.15
CA VAL A 608 37.84 -7.25 6.00
C VAL A 608 38.30 -7.17 4.56
N ARG A 609 38.45 -5.95 4.07
CA ARG A 609 39.02 -5.66 2.76
C ARG A 609 40.53 -5.55 2.85
N ASP A 610 41.22 -6.40 2.10
CA ASP A 610 42.68 -6.44 2.06
C ASP A 610 43.29 -5.31 1.20
N ALA A 611 44.62 -5.27 1.17
CA ALA A 611 45.40 -4.30 0.40
C ALA A 611 45.27 -4.48 -1.13
N ASP A 612 44.94 -5.70 -1.59
CA ASP A 612 44.82 -6.03 -3.02
C ASP A 612 43.45 -5.64 -3.59
N GLY A 613 42.46 -5.45 -2.73
CA GLY A 613 41.12 -5.14 -3.18
C GLY A 613 40.02 -6.05 -2.66
N ALA A 614 40.39 -7.22 -2.13
CA ALA A 614 39.45 -8.31 -1.93
C ALA A 614 38.94 -8.39 -0.50
N TRP A 615 37.70 -8.84 -0.34
CA TRP A 615 37.13 -9.14 0.97
C TRP A 615 37.58 -10.53 1.41
N ARG A 616 37.95 -10.66 2.68
CA ARG A 616 38.38 -11.90 3.31
C ARG A 616 37.79 -11.99 4.72
N GLU A 617 37.56 -13.21 5.18
CA GLU A 617 37.23 -13.43 6.59
C GLU A 617 38.50 -13.34 7.43
N ALA A 618 38.38 -12.71 8.59
CA ALA A 618 39.44 -12.61 9.59
C ALA A 618 38.86 -12.71 11.00
N ALA A 619 39.71 -13.03 11.97
CA ALA A 619 39.40 -12.89 13.39
C ALA A 619 40.33 -11.83 14.00
N ALA A 620 39.79 -10.99 14.88
CA ALA A 620 40.61 -10.00 15.59
C ALA A 620 41.58 -10.72 16.56
N GLU A 621 42.88 -10.42 16.48
CA GLU A 621 43.92 -11.10 17.28
C GLU A 621 44.24 -10.40 18.63
N GLU A 622 43.69 -9.20 18.87
CA GLU A 622 43.69 -8.44 20.14
C GLU A 622 42.77 -7.21 19.93
N ALA A 623 42.84 -6.11 20.71
CA ALA A 623 42.12 -4.84 20.41
C ALA A 623 42.51 -4.18 19.07
N ARG A 624 43.26 -4.91 18.23
CA ARG A 624 43.63 -4.60 16.85
C ARG A 624 43.06 -5.67 15.92
N PRO A 625 42.46 -5.27 14.80
CA PRO A 625 41.50 -6.11 14.11
C PRO A 625 42.07 -7.14 13.11
N LEU A 626 43.40 -7.28 12.94
CA LEU A 626 43.96 -8.13 11.88
C LEU A 626 45.24 -8.91 12.25
N PRO A 627 45.35 -10.17 11.80
CA PRO A 627 46.61 -10.92 11.77
C PRO A 627 47.63 -10.28 10.82
N THR A 628 48.92 -10.33 11.17
CA THR A 628 50.03 -9.75 10.37
C THR A 628 50.19 -10.36 8.97
N GLU A 629 49.58 -11.52 8.71
CA GLU A 629 49.64 -12.25 7.44
C GLU A 629 48.79 -11.64 6.31
N PHE A 630 47.83 -10.76 6.62
CA PHE A 630 46.95 -10.13 5.60
C PHE A 630 47.54 -8.86 4.97
N GLY A 631 48.75 -8.42 5.38
CA GLY A 631 49.44 -7.25 4.81
C GLY A 631 48.79 -5.88 5.09
N VAL A 632 47.60 -5.87 5.69
CA VAL A 632 46.88 -4.66 6.10
C VAL A 632 47.38 -4.22 7.48
N LYS A 633 47.83 -2.97 7.59
CA LYS A 633 48.25 -2.42 8.89
C LYS A 633 46.99 -2.15 9.74
N PRO A 634 46.96 -2.48 11.04
CA PRO A 634 45.81 -2.17 11.91
C PRO A 634 45.34 -0.71 11.87
N ALA A 635 46.24 0.24 11.58
CA ALA A 635 45.97 1.67 11.41
C ALA A 635 45.27 2.03 10.08
N SER A 636 44.92 1.06 9.22
CA SER A 636 44.20 1.28 7.95
C SER A 636 42.77 0.72 7.97
N LEU A 637 42.24 0.31 9.13
CA LEU A 637 40.81 0.02 9.22
C LEU A 637 40.01 1.31 9.36
N HIS A 638 39.01 1.43 8.50
CA HIS A 638 38.06 2.52 8.45
C HIS A 638 36.67 1.93 8.19
N PRO A 639 35.59 2.73 8.31
CA PRO A 639 34.23 2.22 8.22
C PRO A 639 33.92 1.40 6.96
N TRP A 640 34.57 1.68 5.84
CA TRP A 640 34.30 1.02 4.55
C TRP A 640 35.20 -0.19 4.27
N SER A 641 36.18 -0.50 5.13
CA SER A 641 37.09 -1.63 4.91
C SER A 641 36.83 -2.85 5.79
N HIS A 642 35.81 -2.82 6.66
CA HIS A 642 35.51 -3.96 7.53
C HIS A 642 34.06 -3.96 8.05
N ALA A 643 33.60 -5.13 8.50
CA ALA A 643 32.38 -5.29 9.30
C ALA A 643 32.39 -6.58 10.12
N PRO A 644 31.59 -6.67 11.21
CA PRO A 644 31.31 -7.96 11.85
C PRO A 644 30.75 -8.98 10.85
N LEU A 645 31.16 -10.23 11.03
CA LEU A 645 30.69 -11.33 10.20
C LEU A 645 29.27 -11.75 10.61
N GLU A 646 28.29 -11.35 9.82
CA GLU A 646 26.90 -11.79 9.91
C GLU A 646 26.74 -13.17 9.30
N MET A 647 27.46 -13.49 8.23
CA MET A 647 27.44 -14.81 7.59
C MET A 647 28.75 -15.12 6.85
N PRO A 648 29.06 -16.41 6.58
CA PRO A 648 30.25 -16.79 5.80
C PRO A 648 30.32 -16.07 4.44
N LEU A 649 31.53 -15.67 4.04
CA LEU A 649 31.78 -14.84 2.85
C LEU A 649 31.48 -15.60 1.55
N ASP A 650 31.76 -16.90 1.52
CA ASP A 650 31.41 -17.77 0.39
C ASP A 650 29.89 -17.86 0.19
N ALA A 651 29.14 -18.02 1.28
CA ALA A 651 27.69 -17.99 1.28
C ALA A 651 27.16 -16.60 0.86
N PHE A 652 27.80 -15.52 1.33
CA PHE A 652 27.47 -14.15 0.92
C PHE A 652 27.62 -13.97 -0.60
N GLU A 653 28.78 -14.34 -1.18
CA GLU A 653 29.02 -14.15 -2.61
C GLU A 653 28.12 -15.04 -3.48
N ALA A 654 27.83 -16.28 -3.03
CA ALA A 654 26.86 -17.16 -3.71
C ALA A 654 25.44 -16.57 -3.72
N LEU A 655 24.97 -16.07 -2.58
CA LEU A 655 23.66 -15.43 -2.47
C LEU A 655 23.60 -14.10 -3.22
N ARG A 656 24.68 -13.31 -3.20
CA ARG A 656 24.79 -12.06 -3.95
C ARG A 656 24.72 -12.31 -5.45
N ALA A 657 25.44 -13.31 -5.97
CA ALA A 657 25.36 -13.70 -7.38
C ALA A 657 23.92 -14.08 -7.78
N GLN A 658 23.24 -14.86 -6.94
CA GLN A 658 21.84 -15.22 -7.16
C GLN A 658 20.90 -14.01 -7.09
N HIS A 659 21.12 -13.13 -6.11
CA HIS A 659 20.35 -11.89 -5.96
C HIS A 659 20.53 -10.96 -7.17
N THR A 660 21.74 -10.87 -7.72
CA THR A 660 22.02 -10.15 -8.96
C THR A 660 21.21 -10.69 -10.14
N ILE A 661 21.10 -12.03 -10.28
CA ILE A 661 20.26 -12.64 -11.31
C ILE A 661 18.79 -12.26 -11.13
N VAL A 662 18.29 -12.32 -9.88
CA VAL A 662 16.91 -11.93 -9.54
C VAL A 662 16.65 -10.46 -9.85
N LEU A 663 17.52 -9.55 -9.41
CA LEU A 663 17.38 -8.12 -9.67
C LEU A 663 17.45 -7.82 -11.18
N ARG A 664 18.32 -8.50 -11.93
CA ARG A 664 18.39 -8.37 -13.39
C ARG A 664 17.07 -8.79 -14.04
N ALA A 665 16.49 -9.90 -13.60
CA ALA A 665 15.18 -10.34 -14.10
C ALA A 665 14.05 -9.35 -13.77
N GLN A 666 14.05 -8.79 -12.55
CA GLN A 666 13.03 -7.86 -12.07
C GLN A 666 13.14 -6.47 -12.72
N HIS A 667 14.35 -5.98 -12.97
CA HIS A 667 14.60 -4.59 -13.38
C HIS A 667 15.05 -4.42 -14.84
N SER A 668 15.34 -5.50 -15.56
CA SER A 668 15.68 -5.44 -17.00
C SER A 668 14.59 -4.85 -17.88
N HIS A 669 13.34 -4.79 -17.40
CA HIS A 669 12.24 -4.27 -18.17
C HIS A 669 11.34 -3.33 -17.36
N ILE A 670 10.77 -2.35 -18.04
CA ILE A 670 9.78 -1.41 -17.50
C ILE A 670 8.46 -1.62 -18.24
N ALA A 671 7.38 -1.72 -17.46
CA ALA A 671 6.04 -1.83 -18.03
C ALA A 671 5.65 -0.51 -18.69
N ASP A 672 5.37 -0.53 -19.99
CA ASP A 672 4.81 0.60 -20.69
C ASP A 672 3.35 0.80 -20.27
N ALA A 673 3.05 1.93 -19.64
CA ALA A 673 1.72 2.26 -19.14
C ALA A 673 0.68 2.42 -20.26
N LEU A 674 1.12 2.65 -21.51
CA LEU A 674 0.24 2.86 -22.66
C LEU A 674 -0.03 1.57 -23.44
N SER A 675 1.00 0.76 -23.74
CA SER A 675 0.84 -0.46 -24.54
C SER A 675 0.84 -1.75 -23.73
N GLY A 676 1.21 -1.72 -22.45
CA GLY A 676 1.42 -2.91 -21.62
C GLY A 676 2.59 -3.79 -22.04
N ARG A 677 3.42 -3.34 -23.01
CA ARG A 677 4.64 -4.04 -23.42
C ARG A 677 5.74 -3.88 -22.37
N ARG A 678 6.62 -4.87 -22.28
CA ARG A 678 7.86 -4.79 -21.49
C ARG A 678 8.89 -4.08 -22.36
N LEU A 679 9.24 -2.85 -22.00
CA LEU A 679 10.34 -2.11 -22.61
C LEU A 679 11.63 -2.52 -21.92
N ASP A 680 12.67 -2.84 -22.67
CA ASP A 680 14.00 -2.98 -22.08
C ASP A 680 14.38 -1.69 -21.35
N ALA A 681 14.80 -1.82 -20.08
CA ALA A 681 15.08 -0.69 -19.21
C ALA A 681 16.23 0.18 -19.73
N LEU A 682 17.19 -0.39 -20.45
CA LEU A 682 18.36 0.31 -20.98
C LEU A 682 18.22 0.66 -22.47
N GLU A 683 17.60 -0.20 -23.27
CA GLU A 683 17.57 -0.04 -24.74
C GLU A 683 16.32 0.68 -25.27
N GLN A 684 15.18 0.54 -24.58
CA GLN A 684 13.87 0.99 -25.07
C GLN A 684 13.22 2.04 -24.17
N CYS A 685 13.95 2.54 -23.17
CA CYS A 685 13.51 3.63 -22.31
C CYS A 685 14.17 4.94 -22.72
N VAL A 686 13.41 6.03 -22.59
CA VAL A 686 13.92 7.37 -22.93
C VAL A 686 15.07 7.72 -22.00
N ALA A 687 16.20 8.18 -22.55
CA ALA A 687 17.28 8.74 -21.76
C ALA A 687 16.74 9.94 -20.98
N ILE A 688 16.65 9.80 -19.65
CA ILE A 688 16.20 10.87 -18.78
C ILE A 688 17.41 11.70 -18.40
N GLU A 689 17.41 12.96 -18.84
CA GLU A 689 18.47 13.88 -18.48
C GLU A 689 18.43 14.22 -16.99
N VAL A 690 19.60 14.15 -16.38
CA VAL A 690 19.83 14.51 -14.98
C VAL A 690 20.61 15.82 -14.96
N ALA A 691 20.10 16.82 -14.24
CA ALA A 691 20.77 18.09 -14.02
C ALA A 691 21.34 18.16 -12.60
N GLY A 692 22.64 18.39 -12.49
CA GLY A 692 23.35 18.54 -11.23
C GLY A 692 23.43 19.98 -10.74
N GLY A 693 23.23 20.20 -9.43
CA GLY A 693 23.28 21.52 -8.81
C GLY A 693 24.69 22.12 -8.58
N GLY A 694 25.75 21.56 -9.16
CA GLY A 694 27.12 22.00 -8.95
C GLY A 694 28.15 21.40 -9.91
N ALA A 695 29.38 21.94 -9.93
CA ALA A 695 30.45 21.53 -10.84
C ALA A 695 30.87 20.05 -10.68
N GLU A 696 30.80 19.51 -9.45
CA GLU A 696 31.04 18.10 -9.13
C GLU A 696 30.05 17.13 -9.80
N LEU A 697 28.86 17.61 -10.18
CA LEU A 697 27.80 16.82 -10.80
C LEU A 697 27.64 17.13 -12.29
N ALA A 698 28.52 17.97 -12.87
CA ALA A 698 28.40 18.40 -14.27
C ALA A 698 28.54 17.24 -15.28
N ALA A 699 29.22 16.16 -14.89
CA ALA A 699 29.36 14.94 -15.71
C ALA A 699 28.17 13.99 -15.58
N VAL A 700 27.27 14.21 -14.61
CA VAL A 700 26.07 13.39 -14.38
C VAL A 700 24.95 13.93 -15.25
N VAL A 701 24.71 13.28 -16.38
CA VAL A 701 23.75 13.73 -17.41
C VAL A 701 22.63 12.72 -17.66
N ASP A 702 22.79 11.47 -17.23
CA ASP A 702 21.84 10.38 -17.45
C ASP A 702 21.95 9.30 -16.35
N ALA A 703 21.15 8.23 -16.43
CA ALA A 703 21.18 7.13 -15.47
C ALA A 703 22.53 6.38 -15.44
N ARG A 704 23.28 6.33 -16.56
CA ARG A 704 24.57 5.64 -16.66
C ARG A 704 25.67 6.41 -15.94
N SER A 705 25.83 7.68 -16.29
CA SER A 705 26.77 8.59 -15.62
C SER A 705 26.42 8.78 -14.14
N LEU A 706 25.14 8.78 -13.77
CA LEU A 706 24.71 8.75 -12.36
C LEU A 706 25.15 7.47 -11.66
N ALA A 707 24.90 6.29 -12.23
CA ALA A 707 25.33 5.03 -11.65
C ALA A 707 26.85 5.01 -11.47
N THR A 708 27.62 5.36 -12.51
CA THR A 708 29.08 5.46 -12.42
C THR A 708 29.53 6.38 -11.30
N TRP A 709 28.94 7.58 -11.20
CA TRP A 709 29.29 8.54 -10.16
C TRP A 709 28.96 8.02 -8.75
N LEU A 710 27.85 7.31 -8.56
CA LEU A 710 27.53 6.65 -7.28
C LEU A 710 28.55 5.57 -6.90
N HIS A 711 29.08 4.81 -7.88
CA HIS A 711 30.18 3.87 -7.63
C HIS A 711 31.49 4.59 -7.30
N THR A 712 31.81 5.70 -7.98
CA THR A 712 32.99 6.52 -7.66
C THR A 712 32.92 7.07 -6.22
N LEU A 713 31.75 7.51 -5.75
CA LEU A 713 31.58 7.90 -4.34
C LEU A 713 31.90 6.76 -3.36
N HIS A 714 31.62 5.51 -3.73
CA HIS A 714 32.00 4.37 -2.91
C HIS A 714 33.51 4.12 -2.93
N GLU A 715 34.12 4.15 -4.12
CA GLU A 715 35.56 3.95 -4.30
C GLU A 715 36.39 4.98 -3.54
N GLU A 716 35.98 6.26 -3.56
CA GLU A 716 36.60 7.33 -2.77
C GLU A 716 36.56 7.04 -1.26
N ARG A 717 35.46 6.43 -0.78
CA ARG A 717 35.32 6.05 0.63
C ARG A 717 36.15 4.82 0.99
N LEU A 718 36.41 3.94 0.03
CA LEU A 718 37.31 2.79 0.19
C LEU A 718 38.78 3.20 0.34
N ALA A 719 39.16 4.41 -0.08
CA ALA A 719 40.51 4.95 0.15
C ALA A 719 40.80 5.28 1.62
N GLY A 720 39.76 5.38 2.47
CA GLY A 720 39.89 5.64 3.90
C GLY A 720 40.28 7.09 4.27
N GLU A 721 40.26 8.00 3.29
CA GLU A 721 40.53 9.43 3.47
C GLU A 721 39.44 10.13 4.31
N GLU A 722 39.74 11.34 4.80
CA GLU A 722 38.80 12.14 5.59
C GLU A 722 37.48 12.36 4.82
N ALA A 723 36.36 12.11 5.49
CA ALA A 723 35.03 12.19 4.88
C ALA A 723 34.06 12.91 5.81
N THR A 724 33.68 14.14 5.49
CA THR A 724 32.77 14.96 6.31
C THR A 724 31.34 15.00 5.77
N ARG A 725 31.15 14.74 4.47
CA ARG A 725 29.85 14.74 3.80
C ARG A 725 29.33 13.31 3.58
N PRO A 726 28.06 13.02 3.84
CA PRO A 726 27.49 11.71 3.52
C PRO A 726 27.50 11.47 2.00
N PRO A 727 27.78 10.25 1.51
CA PRO A 727 27.66 9.90 0.08
C PRO A 727 26.18 9.73 -0.31
N ALA A 728 25.39 10.78 -0.12
CA ALA A 728 23.94 10.76 -0.22
C ALA A 728 23.44 11.81 -1.22
N THR A 729 22.50 11.40 -2.06
CA THR A 729 21.98 12.17 -3.19
C THR A 729 20.47 12.24 -3.13
N LEU A 730 19.93 13.43 -3.32
CA LEU A 730 18.50 13.68 -3.42
C LEU A 730 18.16 14.13 -4.85
N LEU A 731 17.36 13.31 -5.52
CA LEU A 731 16.88 13.54 -6.88
C LEU A 731 15.42 13.99 -6.85
N THR A 732 15.17 15.21 -7.32
CA THR A 732 13.82 15.79 -7.34
C THR A 732 13.26 15.91 -8.76
N ALA A 733 11.99 15.57 -8.93
CA ALA A 733 11.29 15.81 -10.20
C ALA A 733 9.78 15.85 -10.04
N GLY A 734 9.09 16.42 -11.01
CA GLY A 734 7.63 16.45 -11.08
C GLY A 734 6.97 15.06 -11.06
N PRO A 735 5.64 15.00 -10.90
CA PRO A 735 4.91 13.76 -11.05
C PRO A 735 5.10 13.18 -12.46
N ALA A 736 5.18 11.86 -12.57
CA ALA A 736 5.36 11.13 -13.82
C ALA A 736 6.62 11.49 -14.65
N SER A 737 7.58 12.24 -14.12
CA SER A 737 8.82 12.60 -14.83
C SER A 737 9.84 11.45 -14.99
N GLY A 738 9.49 10.21 -14.62
CA GLY A 738 10.36 9.04 -14.81
C GLY A 738 11.36 8.73 -13.69
N LYS A 739 11.18 9.27 -12.47
CA LYS A 739 12.05 8.96 -11.30
C LYS A 739 12.21 7.46 -11.05
N THR A 740 11.10 6.72 -11.03
CA THR A 740 11.11 5.26 -10.83
C THR A 740 11.77 4.52 -12.00
N THR A 741 11.62 5.02 -13.23
CA THR A 741 12.30 4.48 -14.42
C THR A 741 13.81 4.62 -14.28
N LEU A 742 14.29 5.80 -13.88
CA LEU A 742 15.71 6.03 -13.65
C LEU A 742 16.26 5.16 -12.51
N LEU A 743 15.54 4.99 -11.40
CA LEU A 743 15.98 4.08 -10.33
C LEU A 743 16.13 2.63 -10.83
N THR A 744 15.19 2.14 -11.64
CA THR A 744 15.29 0.82 -12.27
C THR A 744 16.53 0.71 -13.15
N GLN A 745 16.85 1.74 -13.95
CA GLN A 745 18.08 1.77 -14.75
C GLN A 745 19.33 1.73 -13.86
N VAL A 746 19.37 2.54 -12.79
CA VAL A 746 20.49 2.57 -11.83
C VAL A 746 20.69 1.21 -11.16
N VAL A 747 19.61 0.50 -10.82
CA VAL A 747 19.71 -0.89 -10.31
C VAL A 747 20.44 -1.76 -11.31
N VAL A 748 19.96 -1.86 -12.56
CA VAL A 748 20.54 -2.73 -13.59
C VAL A 748 22.00 -2.38 -13.86
N LEU A 749 22.33 -1.09 -13.96
CA LEU A 749 23.68 -0.60 -14.21
C LEU A 749 24.65 -0.85 -13.06
N SER A 750 24.14 -1.13 -11.86
CA SER A 750 24.96 -1.37 -10.67
C SER A 750 25.17 -2.86 -10.36
N LEU A 751 24.52 -3.76 -11.10
CA LEU A 751 24.55 -5.20 -10.82
C LEU A 751 25.91 -5.87 -11.07
N ASP A 752 26.75 -5.26 -11.90
CA ASP A 752 28.08 -5.76 -12.25
C ASP A 752 29.19 -5.19 -11.33
N GLY A 753 28.84 -4.27 -10.42
CA GLY A 753 29.78 -3.61 -9.50
C GLY A 753 29.85 -4.26 -8.11
N GLU A 754 30.71 -3.71 -7.24
CA GLU A 754 30.90 -4.21 -5.86
C GLU A 754 29.69 -3.91 -4.94
N LEU A 755 28.99 -2.82 -5.21
CA LEU A 755 27.79 -2.42 -4.49
C LEU A 755 26.62 -3.37 -4.76
N VAL A 756 25.84 -3.66 -3.72
CA VAL A 756 24.59 -4.43 -3.75
C VAL A 756 23.42 -3.44 -3.76
N PRO A 757 22.65 -3.32 -4.86
CA PRO A 757 21.52 -2.40 -4.92
C PRO A 757 20.36 -2.87 -4.04
N ILE A 758 19.82 -1.98 -3.21
CA ILE A 758 18.65 -2.22 -2.34
C ILE A 758 17.61 -1.14 -2.62
N LEU A 759 16.55 -1.51 -3.34
CA LEU A 759 15.45 -0.61 -3.68
C LEU A 759 14.31 -0.69 -2.66
N ILE A 760 14.05 0.42 -1.97
CA ILE A 760 12.97 0.56 -1.00
C ILE A 760 11.93 1.54 -1.51
N LYS A 761 10.68 1.08 -1.62
CA LYS A 761 9.52 1.94 -1.87
C LYS A 761 9.11 2.59 -0.55
N VAL A 762 9.21 3.91 -0.43
CA VAL A 762 8.94 4.62 0.83
C VAL A 762 7.48 4.42 1.29
N GLN A 763 6.54 4.33 0.35
CA GLN A 763 5.15 3.98 0.65
C GLN A 763 5.01 2.65 1.40
N ARG A 764 5.80 1.62 1.02
CA ARG A 764 5.80 0.32 1.70
C ARG A 764 6.51 0.39 3.05
N LEU A 765 7.62 1.11 3.12
CA LEU A 765 8.35 1.38 4.36
C LEU A 765 7.44 2.00 5.42
N GLN A 766 6.70 3.06 5.05
CA GLN A 766 5.72 3.70 5.92
C GLN A 766 4.67 2.69 6.42
N ARG A 767 4.13 1.85 5.51
CA ARG A 767 3.11 0.86 5.88
C ARG A 767 3.64 -0.09 6.95
N ARG A 768 4.83 -0.65 6.75
CA ARG A 768 5.48 -1.55 7.71
C ARG A 768 5.80 -0.86 9.04
N LEU A 769 6.23 0.40 9.00
CA LEU A 769 6.49 1.19 10.20
C LEU A 769 5.24 1.39 11.06
N ILE A 770 4.07 1.54 10.43
CA ILE A 770 2.78 1.62 11.13
C ILE A 770 2.35 0.24 11.66
N GLU A 771 2.51 -0.81 10.86
CA GLU A 771 2.10 -2.17 11.21
C GLU A 771 2.95 -2.80 12.33
N SER A 772 4.24 -2.46 12.41
CA SER A 772 5.19 -3.19 13.26
C SER A 772 6.24 -2.28 13.93
N PRO A 773 5.83 -1.23 14.67
CA PRO A 773 6.76 -0.23 15.23
C PRO A 773 7.84 -0.84 16.13
N GLY A 774 7.52 -1.91 16.88
CA GLY A 774 8.49 -2.57 17.76
C GLY A 774 9.75 -3.07 17.05
N VAL A 775 9.62 -3.59 15.81
CA VAL A 775 10.77 -4.05 15.03
C VAL A 775 11.68 -2.90 14.61
N PHE A 776 11.08 -1.75 14.26
CA PHE A 776 11.82 -0.52 13.93
C PHE A 776 12.46 0.11 15.17
N ALA A 777 11.85 -0.06 16.35
CA ALA A 777 12.41 0.39 17.62
C ALA A 777 13.67 -0.38 18.02
N SER A 778 13.77 -1.65 17.64
CA SER A 778 14.89 -2.53 17.96
C SER A 778 16.01 -2.52 16.92
N ALA A 779 15.73 -2.17 15.66
CA ALA A 779 16.73 -2.21 14.60
C ALA A 779 17.69 -1.00 14.63
N TRP A 780 18.92 -1.19 14.16
CA TRP A 780 19.93 -0.12 14.01
C TRP A 780 19.56 0.94 12.95
N ASN A 781 18.76 0.58 11.95
CA ASN A 781 18.10 1.52 11.05
C ASN A 781 16.79 0.94 10.49
N TRP A 782 15.99 1.78 9.86
CA TRP A 782 14.66 1.41 9.37
C TRP A 782 14.70 0.64 8.05
N VAL A 783 15.80 0.71 7.29
CA VAL A 783 16.00 -0.11 6.09
C VAL A 783 16.20 -1.57 6.50
N ASP A 784 17.04 -1.84 7.49
CA ASP A 784 17.24 -3.17 8.06
C ASP A 784 15.94 -3.75 8.64
N ALA A 785 15.21 -2.96 9.44
CA ALA A 785 13.90 -3.37 9.97
C ALA A 785 12.91 -3.75 8.86
N TYR A 786 12.87 -2.96 7.79
CA TYR A 786 12.04 -3.24 6.64
C TYR A 786 12.45 -4.53 5.93
N LEU A 787 13.75 -4.73 5.66
CA LEU A 787 14.24 -5.95 5.02
C LEU A 787 13.97 -7.20 5.88
N ARG A 788 14.10 -7.08 7.21
CA ARG A 788 13.76 -8.14 8.16
C ARG A 788 12.29 -8.55 8.06
N LEU A 789 11.39 -7.58 7.94
CA LEU A 789 9.95 -7.83 7.79
C LEU A 789 9.56 -8.37 6.42
N GLU A 790 10.24 -7.95 5.35
CA GLU A 790 9.92 -8.38 3.98
C GLU A 790 10.41 -9.81 3.70
N HIS A 791 11.55 -10.21 4.25
CA HIS A 791 12.17 -11.50 3.95
C HIS A 791 12.10 -12.51 5.10
N GLY A 792 11.92 -12.04 6.35
CA GLY A 792 12.00 -12.86 7.56
C GLY A 792 13.42 -12.90 8.14
N GLU A 793 13.53 -12.92 9.47
CA GLU A 793 14.80 -12.85 10.20
C GLU A 793 15.73 -14.04 9.92
N ALA A 794 15.18 -15.25 9.74
CA ALA A 794 15.95 -16.44 9.41
C ALA A 794 16.31 -16.55 7.92
N SER A 795 15.90 -15.60 7.08
CA SER A 795 16.13 -15.66 5.64
C SER A 795 17.61 -15.44 5.30
N PRO A 796 18.24 -16.36 4.55
CA PRO A 796 19.62 -16.15 4.07
C PRO A 796 19.75 -14.88 3.22
N LEU A 797 18.71 -14.53 2.45
CA LEU A 797 18.68 -13.30 1.67
C LEU A 797 18.73 -12.06 2.56
N TYR A 798 17.92 -12.02 3.62
CA TYR A 798 17.96 -10.92 4.59
C TYR A 798 19.35 -10.75 5.19
N ARG A 799 19.96 -11.85 5.62
CA ARG A 799 21.29 -11.85 6.25
C ARG A 799 22.39 -11.43 5.29
N MET A 800 22.31 -11.81 4.01
CA MET A 800 23.22 -11.32 2.96
C MET A 800 23.07 -9.81 2.76
N LEU A 801 21.84 -9.30 2.64
CA LEU A 801 21.60 -7.85 2.49
C LEU A 801 22.06 -7.07 3.74
N ARG A 802 21.83 -7.64 4.92
CA ARG A 802 22.32 -7.09 6.19
C ARG A 802 23.84 -7.06 6.25
N GLN A 803 24.54 -8.13 5.86
CA GLN A 803 26.00 -8.16 5.75
C GLN A 803 26.52 -7.10 4.78
N ALA A 804 25.86 -6.92 3.63
CA ALA A 804 26.21 -5.88 2.65
C ALA A 804 26.05 -4.48 3.25
N MET A 805 24.98 -4.23 4.01
CA MET A 805 24.78 -2.97 4.72
C MET A 805 25.86 -2.77 5.79
N MET A 806 26.12 -3.77 6.64
CA MET A 806 27.14 -3.69 7.70
C MET A 806 28.53 -3.36 7.14
N ALA A 807 28.90 -3.98 6.01
CA ALA A 807 30.16 -3.73 5.29
C ALA A 807 30.14 -2.47 4.42
N ARG A 808 29.06 -1.68 4.45
CA ARG A 808 28.84 -0.48 3.62
C ARG A 808 28.99 -0.73 2.11
N ARG A 809 28.73 -1.97 1.69
CA ARG A 809 28.63 -2.42 0.29
C ARG A 809 27.22 -2.28 -0.26
N ALA A 810 26.27 -1.69 0.47
CA ALA A 810 24.91 -1.48 0.00
C ALA A 810 24.77 -0.14 -0.74
N LEU A 811 24.16 -0.19 -1.94
CA LEU A 811 23.64 0.99 -2.64
C LEU A 811 22.15 1.14 -2.29
N LEU A 812 21.83 2.09 -1.42
CA LEU A 812 20.47 2.30 -0.94
C LEU A 812 19.71 3.21 -1.90
N LEU A 813 18.59 2.73 -2.43
CA LEU A 813 17.73 3.46 -3.35
C LEU A 813 16.36 3.66 -2.69
N LEU A 814 16.03 4.89 -2.29
CA LEU A 814 14.75 5.21 -1.67
C LEU A 814 13.82 5.89 -2.68
N ASP A 815 12.77 5.19 -3.10
CA ASP A 815 11.83 5.70 -4.09
C ASP A 815 10.64 6.41 -3.41
N GLY A 816 10.55 7.72 -3.64
CA GLY A 816 9.41 8.57 -3.29
C GLY A 816 9.34 8.98 -1.82
N LEU A 817 10.31 9.75 -1.31
CA LEU A 817 10.26 10.30 0.05
C LEU A 817 8.96 11.09 0.33
N ASP A 818 8.40 11.74 -0.69
CA ASP A 818 7.12 12.43 -0.62
C ASP A 818 5.91 11.50 -0.36
N GLU A 819 6.07 10.18 -0.58
CA GLU A 819 5.05 9.15 -0.38
C GLU A 819 5.07 8.55 1.04
N GLY A 820 5.79 9.16 1.98
CA GLY A 820 5.87 8.72 3.38
C GLY A 820 4.63 9.01 4.25
N GLY A 821 3.58 9.60 3.67
CA GLY A 821 2.25 9.75 4.29
C GLY A 821 2.29 10.31 5.72
N ALA A 822 1.63 9.63 6.67
CA ALA A 822 1.57 10.07 8.07
C ALA A 822 2.91 9.98 8.82
N LYS A 823 3.89 9.24 8.28
CA LYS A 823 5.22 9.09 8.87
C LYS A 823 6.30 9.86 8.10
N ARG A 824 5.92 10.69 7.12
CA ARG A 824 6.84 11.37 6.21
C ARG A 824 7.94 12.12 6.94
N GLU A 825 7.58 12.97 7.91
CA GLU A 825 8.55 13.76 8.66
C GLU A 825 9.56 12.88 9.41
N GLN A 826 9.10 11.77 9.99
CA GLN A 826 9.99 10.85 10.72
C GLN A 826 10.86 10.02 9.76
N ILE A 827 10.35 9.66 8.58
CA ILE A 827 11.14 8.99 7.53
C ILE A 827 12.23 9.94 7.01
N GLU A 828 11.87 11.18 6.65
CA GLU A 828 12.83 12.19 6.21
C GLU A 828 13.90 12.42 7.29
N ARG A 829 13.47 12.53 8.55
CA ARG A 829 14.38 12.63 9.70
C ARG A 829 15.30 11.43 9.81
N HIS A 830 14.79 10.21 9.67
CA HIS A 830 15.60 9.00 9.75
C HIS A 830 16.63 8.92 8.63
N VAL A 831 16.26 9.33 7.43
CA VAL A 831 17.17 9.35 6.27
C VAL A 831 18.34 10.32 6.52
N ASP A 832 18.06 11.49 7.07
CA ASP A 832 19.06 12.52 7.33
C ASP A 832 19.89 12.29 8.61
N GLU A 833 19.25 11.95 9.73
CA GLU A 833 19.90 11.85 11.04
C GLU A 833 20.51 10.47 11.32
N VAL A 834 20.06 9.42 10.62
CA VAL A 834 20.50 8.03 10.89
C VAL A 834 21.12 7.41 9.65
N LEU A 835 20.41 7.35 8.53
CA LEU A 835 20.83 6.55 7.38
C LEU A 835 22.00 7.18 6.60
N ALA A 836 21.94 8.47 6.28
CA ALA A 836 23.02 9.16 5.57
C ALA A 836 24.33 9.21 6.38
N PRO A 837 24.32 9.50 7.71
CA PRO A 837 25.51 9.47 8.53
C PRO A 837 26.16 8.09 8.67
N GLN A 838 25.45 6.98 8.40
CA GLN A 838 26.03 5.63 8.39
C GLN A 838 27.02 5.40 7.23
N GLY A 839 27.06 6.32 6.25
CA GLY A 839 28.06 6.31 5.18
C GLY A 839 27.76 5.36 4.03
N HIS A 840 26.51 4.90 3.89
CA HIS A 840 26.05 4.16 2.71
C HIS A 840 25.91 5.07 1.51
N VAL A 841 26.23 4.56 0.32
CA VAL A 841 25.87 5.27 -0.92
C VAL A 841 24.35 5.26 -1.04
N LEU A 842 23.76 6.45 -1.04
CA LEU A 842 22.31 6.63 -0.94
C LEU A 842 21.81 7.52 -2.07
N LEU A 843 20.79 7.05 -2.81
CA LEU A 843 20.02 7.85 -3.75
C LEU A 843 18.55 7.83 -3.32
N ALA A 844 18.03 8.99 -2.92
CA ALA A 844 16.63 9.18 -2.59
C ALA A 844 15.93 10.02 -3.66
N THR A 845 14.69 9.65 -4.00
CA THR A 845 13.87 10.41 -4.95
C THR A 845 12.71 11.10 -4.23
N SER A 846 12.31 12.28 -4.70
CA SER A 846 11.16 12.99 -4.15
C SER A 846 10.52 13.93 -5.18
N ARG A 847 9.29 14.37 -4.93
CA ARG A 847 8.74 15.59 -5.54
C ARG A 847 9.29 16.85 -4.84
N PRO A 848 9.49 17.97 -5.56
CA PRO A 848 9.95 19.23 -4.96
C PRO A 848 9.05 19.74 -3.83
N ALA A 849 7.73 19.72 -4.03
CA ALA A 849 6.76 20.19 -3.03
C ALA A 849 6.58 19.24 -1.82
N GLY A 850 7.21 18.06 -1.87
CA GLY A 850 6.96 16.98 -0.92
C GLY A 850 7.97 16.85 0.21
N ILE A 851 9.05 17.65 0.21
CA ILE A 851 10.25 17.43 1.04
C ILE A 851 10.66 18.67 1.84
N GLY A 852 11.14 18.48 3.07
CA GLY A 852 11.75 19.55 3.86
C GLY A 852 13.16 19.91 3.37
N GLU A 853 13.29 20.87 2.45
CA GLU A 853 14.58 21.17 1.79
C GLU A 853 15.74 21.48 2.75
N ALA A 854 15.47 22.16 3.86
CA ALA A 854 16.48 22.52 4.85
C ALA A 854 17.17 21.32 5.51
N ARG A 855 16.50 20.15 5.52
CA ARG A 855 17.01 18.92 6.10
C ARG A 855 18.12 18.31 5.24
N PHE A 856 17.92 18.26 3.93
CA PHE A 856 18.82 17.59 3.00
C PHE A 856 19.92 18.51 2.46
N THR A 857 20.43 19.45 3.27
CA THR A 857 21.47 20.40 2.84
C THR A 857 22.83 19.73 2.65
N SER A 858 23.09 18.66 3.40
CA SER A 858 24.28 17.82 3.27
C SER A 858 24.26 16.91 2.04
N PHE A 859 23.11 16.74 1.38
CA PHE A 859 22.94 15.83 0.24
C PHE A 859 23.37 16.50 -1.07
N HIS A 860 23.88 15.72 -2.01
CA HIS A 860 24.04 16.15 -3.40
C HIS A 860 22.66 16.33 -4.03
N ARG A 861 22.46 17.41 -4.79
CA ARG A 861 21.15 17.75 -5.37
C ARG A 861 21.15 17.49 -6.87
N LEU A 862 20.20 16.67 -7.29
CA LEU A 862 19.90 16.37 -8.68
C LEU A 862 18.45 16.70 -8.99
N SER A 863 18.18 17.04 -10.24
CA SER A 863 16.82 17.12 -10.78
C SER A 863 16.72 16.45 -12.13
N LEU A 864 15.54 15.91 -12.47
CA LEU A 864 15.30 15.42 -13.82
C LEU A 864 14.91 16.58 -14.73
N SER A 865 15.57 16.69 -15.87
CA SER A 865 15.19 17.63 -16.93
C SER A 865 13.97 17.11 -17.70
N PRO A 866 13.16 18.01 -18.29
CA PRO A 866 12.16 17.62 -19.28
C PRO A 866 12.81 16.88 -20.46
N LEU A 867 12.05 15.98 -21.11
CA LEU A 867 12.54 15.30 -22.31
C LEU A 867 12.74 16.28 -23.46
N MET A 868 13.90 16.23 -24.09
CA MET A 868 14.23 17.02 -25.27
C MET A 868 13.37 16.60 -26.48
N PRO A 869 13.08 17.49 -27.45
CA PRO A 869 12.25 17.16 -28.62
C PRO A 869 12.73 15.93 -29.39
N GLU A 870 14.05 15.74 -29.48
CA GLU A 870 14.70 14.59 -30.12
C GLU A 870 14.48 13.29 -29.33
N GLN A 871 14.50 13.35 -28.00
CA GLN A 871 14.20 12.22 -27.11
C GLN A 871 12.72 11.84 -27.19
N GLN A 872 11.82 12.82 -27.27
CA GLN A 872 10.39 12.60 -27.47
C GLN A 872 10.10 11.92 -28.82
N GLU A 873 10.75 12.39 -29.89
CA GLU A 873 10.71 11.77 -31.22
C GLU A 873 11.25 10.36 -31.22
N HIS A 874 12.41 10.12 -30.62
CA HIS A 874 12.98 8.79 -30.50
C HIS A 874 12.04 7.84 -29.74
N ALA A 875 11.48 8.29 -28.62
CA ALA A 875 10.54 7.52 -27.81
C ALA A 875 9.26 7.15 -28.60
N LEU A 876 8.70 8.09 -29.35
CA LEU A 876 7.53 7.86 -30.19
C LEU A 876 7.85 6.88 -31.32
N VAL A 877 8.94 7.08 -32.04
CA VAL A 877 9.37 6.20 -33.13
C VAL A 877 9.63 4.78 -32.64
N GLN A 878 10.29 4.62 -31.48
CA GLN A 878 10.50 3.30 -30.88
C GLN A 878 9.19 2.61 -30.48
N ARG A 879 8.19 3.35 -29.98
CA ARG A 879 6.95 2.77 -29.45
C ARG A 879 5.91 2.42 -30.51
N VAL A 880 5.69 3.32 -31.47
CA VAL A 880 4.62 3.20 -32.46
C VAL A 880 5.14 3.01 -33.90
N GLY A 881 6.45 3.07 -34.10
CA GLY A 881 7.07 2.99 -35.42
C GLY A 881 7.01 4.32 -36.17
N LYS A 882 7.96 4.51 -37.11
CA LYS A 882 8.18 5.80 -37.80
C LYS A 882 6.93 6.34 -38.52
N ALA A 883 6.11 5.46 -39.09
CA ALA A 883 4.90 5.85 -39.84
C ALA A 883 3.78 6.40 -38.94
N GLN A 884 3.59 5.83 -37.74
CA GLN A 884 2.57 6.29 -36.78
C GLN A 884 3.10 7.44 -35.90
N ALA A 885 4.42 7.52 -35.68
CA ALA A 885 5.04 8.58 -34.90
C ALA A 885 4.94 9.95 -35.58
N ALA A 886 4.99 10.03 -36.91
CA ALA A 886 4.99 11.29 -37.65
C ALA A 886 3.76 12.20 -37.35
N PRO A 887 2.50 11.74 -37.46
CA PRO A 887 1.34 12.58 -37.12
C PRO A 887 1.22 12.84 -35.60
N LEU A 888 1.69 11.92 -34.75
CA LEU A 888 1.71 12.11 -33.29
C LEU A 888 2.73 13.16 -32.86
N LEU A 889 3.86 13.27 -33.56
CA LEU A 889 4.89 14.26 -33.28
C LEU A 889 4.42 15.69 -33.53
N GLU A 890 3.62 15.90 -34.56
CA GLU A 890 2.96 17.19 -34.82
C GLU A 890 2.02 17.55 -33.67
N TYR A 891 1.20 16.59 -33.21
CA TYR A 891 0.33 16.80 -32.04
C TYR A 891 1.13 17.08 -30.75
N VAL A 892 2.20 16.32 -30.47
CA VAL A 892 3.04 16.50 -29.28
C VAL A 892 3.78 17.84 -29.28
N ARG A 893 4.22 18.33 -30.44
CA ARG A 893 4.90 19.63 -30.55
C ARG A 893 3.94 20.81 -30.45
N ASP A 894 2.77 20.71 -31.10
CA ASP A 894 1.93 21.88 -31.35
C ASP A 894 0.70 21.98 -30.44
N ARG A 895 0.21 20.86 -29.89
CA ARG A 895 -1.03 20.81 -29.09
C ARG A 895 -0.80 20.54 -27.61
N VAL A 896 0.09 19.60 -27.27
CA VAL A 896 0.37 19.22 -25.86
C VAL A 896 0.87 20.38 -24.98
N PRO A 897 1.61 21.39 -25.48
CA PRO A 897 1.97 22.55 -24.65
C PRO A 897 0.80 23.50 -24.34
N ILE A 898 -0.32 23.35 -25.04
CA ILE A 898 -1.51 24.22 -24.97
C ILE A 898 -2.67 23.53 -24.22
N ASP A 899 -2.80 22.22 -24.38
CA ASP A 899 -3.71 21.33 -23.62
C ASP A 899 -3.19 21.10 -22.18
#